data_AF-A0A2N3F7X1-F1
#
_entry.id   AF-A0A2N3F7X1-F1
#
_cell.length_a   1.000
_cell.length_b   1.000
_cell.length_c   1.000
_cell.angle_alpha   90.00
_cell.angle_beta   90.00
_cell.angle_gamma   90.00
#
_symmetry.space_group_name_H-M   'P 1'
#
loop_
_entity.id
_entity.type
_entity.pdbx_description
1 polymer ?
#
loop_
_entity_poly.entity_id
_entity_poly.type
_entity_poly.pdbx_seq_one_letter_code
_entity_poly.pdbx_strand_id
1 'polypeptide(L)'
;MDSDALSALLGADPLPWILSSDEPFARWTALTAIRHRASDDSEVASAHAQVIADERVQSLLGALPRWGEDDFPGHHSPLFLPNRLNLLADMGVGAGDEQRVEALLEQMLAHQDRHGHFQSLGKAPGRPKPEWGSLLCDTHAIADVLLRFGRRGDDRLSRALERMRTELATTSQGDAWQCVPDARTLFRGPGRKADVCPQVTLEALRAFSQLPEEREPWLLNAARTPLEVWRRRAEERPYQFGHGYQFKSVKWPNFWYDVLWVVETVGRFPELWRAPSAHAEDRQAVAELAACLIAYNLDEHGRVVPRRAYKGFESFSFGLKRDPSPFATARVLAALSRVADLAEEIRAVDVESLPGSKGGSGTPVPPPRRLIRLPEPPTACPVPRGTPTYPWEGAFPRALSRHHLQTRWDNATTDSVVADVAAVHAAHPLAPYASLQARLPGFAAAELDRALYERRSLVLYRCMRGQLFVMRTDFLAAVHAASNTAVVRAATKHAHWRGVDEGTFSALSPRILDLARERPVSTEEIRAELKPSADVAATVTLMLAKGLLLRDRPVDGWLDRARRFVPLDSAIPEVRLDAMSETAGQLILVRAYIRAFGPVRIRDIAWWTGVGPRRVQEAIRTMGDEIVEVALEGAPSDDSYFMHAGDIDELDTARTEPDTTSLLPSMDTFTMGYADKGRFVAPEHLRFVFDRAGNATSVIIVSGRVAGVWDIVSKPTPSVLVHLFEGVSASEKSAVEQRVLEMGRLRFGEAVPVQWIQSMVPLSDRPHGFAVKPLR
;
A
#
# COMPACT_ATOMS: atom_id res chain seq x y z
N MET A 1 -26.89 -21.05 18.87
CA MET A 1 -26.78 -21.75 17.58
C MET A 1 -25.88 -22.94 17.81
N ASP A 2 -26.36 -24.13 17.46
CA ASP A 2 -25.77 -25.40 17.87
C ASP A 2 -24.42 -25.69 17.24
N SER A 3 -23.59 -26.41 17.99
CA SER A 3 -22.38 -27.12 17.53
C SER A 3 -22.58 -27.78 16.16
N ASP A 4 -23.80 -28.22 15.88
CA ASP A 4 -24.23 -28.91 14.68
C ASP A 4 -24.15 -28.03 13.43
N ALA A 5 -24.42 -26.73 13.51
CA ALA A 5 -24.35 -25.82 12.35
C ALA A 5 -22.90 -25.58 11.91
N LEU A 6 -21.99 -25.40 12.87
CA LEU A 6 -20.54 -25.30 12.64
C LEU A 6 -19.97 -26.62 12.12
N SER A 7 -20.36 -27.74 12.71
CA SER A 7 -19.91 -29.06 12.29
C SER A 7 -20.37 -29.36 10.86
N ALA A 8 -21.61 -29.02 10.53
CA ALA A 8 -22.12 -29.11 9.17
C ALA A 8 -21.31 -28.20 8.24
N LEU A 9 -21.06 -26.93 8.62
CA LEU A 9 -20.29 -25.98 7.81
C LEU A 9 -18.89 -26.51 7.46
N LEU A 10 -18.17 -27.04 8.44
CA LEU A 10 -16.78 -27.47 8.29
C LEU A 10 -16.62 -28.91 7.80
N GLY A 11 -17.65 -29.75 7.95
CA GLY A 11 -17.55 -31.20 7.74
C GLY A 11 -16.74 -31.92 8.82
N ALA A 12 -16.41 -31.24 9.93
CA ALA A 12 -15.67 -31.75 11.07
C ALA A 12 -16.06 -31.01 12.35
N ASP A 13 -15.90 -31.65 13.52
CA ASP A 13 -16.10 -31.02 14.83
C ASP A 13 -14.77 -30.90 15.60
N PRO A 14 -14.07 -29.75 15.51
CA PRO A 14 -12.85 -29.50 16.29
C PRO A 14 -13.14 -29.15 17.76
N LEU A 15 -14.40 -28.96 18.17
CA LEU A 15 -14.74 -28.41 19.48
C LEU A 15 -14.34 -29.32 20.66
N PRO A 16 -14.54 -30.66 20.61
CA PRO A 16 -14.03 -31.56 21.64
C PRO A 16 -12.51 -31.48 21.79
N TRP A 17 -11.78 -31.34 20.68
CA TRP A 17 -10.33 -31.20 20.69
C TRP A 17 -9.90 -29.90 21.38
N ILE A 18 -10.56 -28.77 21.10
CA ILE A 18 -10.30 -27.48 21.77
C ILE A 18 -10.59 -27.59 23.27
N LEU A 19 -11.74 -28.15 23.65
CA LEU A 19 -12.15 -28.30 25.05
C LEU A 19 -11.19 -29.21 25.85
N SER A 20 -10.55 -30.18 25.18
CA SER A 20 -9.54 -31.05 25.78
C SER A 20 -8.11 -30.50 25.80
N SER A 21 -7.86 -29.37 25.11
CA SER A 21 -6.52 -28.78 25.00
C SER A 21 -6.01 -28.29 26.36
N ASP A 22 -4.69 -28.15 26.50
CA ASP A 22 -4.02 -27.58 27.67
C ASP A 22 -3.95 -26.03 27.64
N GLU A 23 -4.58 -25.39 26.65
CA GLU A 23 -4.67 -23.94 26.51
C GLU A 23 -5.96 -23.43 27.16
N PRO A 24 -5.91 -22.89 28.41
CA PRO A 24 -7.12 -22.46 29.12
C PRO A 24 -7.88 -21.36 28.38
N PHE A 25 -7.16 -20.49 27.67
CA PHE A 25 -7.74 -19.41 26.86
C PHE A 25 -8.49 -19.95 25.64
N ALA A 26 -8.05 -21.06 25.05
CA ALA A 26 -8.79 -21.73 23.97
C ALA A 26 -10.10 -22.34 24.49
N ARG A 27 -10.05 -23.01 25.66
CA ARG A 27 -11.23 -23.57 26.33
C ARG A 27 -12.21 -22.48 26.73
N TRP A 28 -11.72 -21.39 27.30
CA TRP A 28 -12.55 -20.25 27.69
C TRP A 28 -13.27 -19.66 26.48
N THR A 29 -12.57 -19.38 25.38
CA THR A 29 -13.20 -18.89 24.14
C THR A 29 -14.24 -19.87 23.59
N ALA A 30 -13.96 -21.18 23.66
CA ALA A 30 -14.92 -22.19 23.20
C ALA A 30 -16.22 -22.19 24.03
N LEU A 31 -16.11 -22.06 25.35
CA LEU A 31 -17.28 -22.04 26.24
C LEU A 31 -18.09 -20.74 26.09
N THR A 32 -17.43 -19.59 25.99
CA THR A 32 -18.09 -18.28 25.99
C THR A 32 -18.55 -17.84 24.60
N ALA A 33 -17.68 -17.93 23.58
CA ALA A 33 -17.94 -17.36 22.27
C ALA A 33 -18.57 -18.34 21.26
N ILE A 34 -18.46 -19.65 21.50
CA ILE A 34 -19.01 -20.69 20.61
C ILE A 34 -20.23 -21.35 21.27
N ARG A 35 -20.09 -21.82 22.52
CA ARG A 35 -21.18 -22.46 23.27
C ARG A 35 -22.12 -21.46 23.96
N HIS A 36 -21.78 -20.17 23.97
CA HIS A 36 -22.58 -19.10 24.59
C HIS A 36 -22.98 -19.38 26.04
N ARG A 37 -22.10 -20.03 26.81
CA ARG A 37 -22.35 -20.28 28.23
C ARG A 37 -22.19 -18.99 29.03
N ALA A 38 -23.04 -18.84 30.04
CA ALA A 38 -23.03 -17.67 30.91
C ALA A 38 -21.76 -17.65 31.79
N SER A 39 -21.38 -16.46 32.26
CA SER A 39 -20.16 -16.27 33.05
C SER A 39 -20.20 -16.96 34.42
N ASP A 40 -21.38 -17.27 34.93
CA ASP A 40 -21.62 -18.00 36.19
C ASP A 40 -21.62 -19.52 36.02
N ASP A 41 -21.51 -20.04 34.79
CA ASP A 41 -21.29 -21.46 34.52
C ASP A 41 -19.95 -21.91 35.14
N SER A 42 -19.97 -23.03 35.86
CA SER A 42 -18.81 -23.51 36.61
C SER A 42 -17.61 -23.84 35.71
N GLU A 43 -17.84 -24.34 34.49
CA GLU A 43 -16.76 -24.61 33.55
C GLU A 43 -16.18 -23.32 32.98
N VAL A 44 -17.02 -22.32 32.71
CA VAL A 44 -16.57 -20.98 32.28
C VAL A 44 -15.73 -20.32 33.37
N ALA A 45 -16.22 -20.29 34.61
CA ALA A 45 -15.50 -19.72 35.75
C ALA A 45 -14.18 -20.45 36.02
N SER A 46 -14.16 -21.79 35.92
CA SER A 46 -12.94 -22.59 36.07
C SER A 46 -11.93 -22.31 34.96
N ALA A 47 -12.38 -22.29 33.69
CA ALA A 47 -11.51 -21.97 32.56
C ALA A 47 -10.94 -20.56 32.67
N HIS A 48 -11.76 -19.58 33.07
CA HIS A 48 -11.33 -18.20 33.30
C HIS A 48 -10.26 -18.11 34.39
N ALA A 49 -10.47 -18.74 35.55
CA ALA A 49 -9.47 -18.77 36.62
C ALA A 49 -8.13 -19.38 36.14
N GLN A 50 -8.18 -20.38 35.27
CA GLN A 50 -7.01 -20.98 34.66
C GLN A 50 -6.35 -20.07 33.62
N VAL A 51 -7.10 -19.25 32.87
CA VAL A 51 -6.53 -18.22 31.98
C VAL A 51 -5.68 -17.25 32.79
N ILE A 52 -6.23 -16.75 33.90
CA ILE A 52 -5.52 -15.78 34.75
C ILE A 52 -4.27 -16.42 35.38
N ALA A 53 -4.32 -17.70 35.74
CA ALA A 53 -3.18 -18.41 36.30
C ALA A 53 -2.14 -18.92 35.28
N ASP A 54 -2.45 -18.91 33.98
CA ASP A 54 -1.57 -19.47 32.94
C ASP A 54 -0.25 -18.69 32.83
N GLU A 55 0.88 -19.42 32.88
CA GLU A 55 2.22 -18.80 32.86
C GLU A 55 2.47 -18.00 31.58
N ARG A 56 1.91 -18.41 30.44
CA ARG A 56 2.08 -17.72 29.16
C ARG A 56 1.29 -16.40 29.15
N VAL A 57 0.07 -16.41 29.70
CA VAL A 57 -0.73 -15.18 29.91
C VAL A 57 -0.03 -14.25 30.90
N GLN A 58 0.48 -14.76 32.01
CA GLN A 58 1.24 -13.97 32.98
C GLN A 58 2.53 -13.38 32.38
N SER A 59 3.19 -14.12 31.49
CA SER A 59 4.33 -13.61 30.72
C SER A 59 3.93 -12.45 29.80
N LEU A 60 2.79 -12.56 29.10
CA LEU A 60 2.26 -11.45 28.28
C LEU A 60 1.92 -10.22 29.12
N LEU A 61 1.27 -10.41 30.27
CA LEU A 61 0.94 -9.34 31.22
C LEU A 61 2.21 -8.67 31.78
N GLY A 62 3.23 -9.46 32.11
CA GLY A 62 4.53 -8.99 32.58
C GLY A 62 5.34 -8.23 31.52
N ALA A 63 5.10 -8.51 30.25
CA ALA A 63 5.75 -7.88 29.10
C ALA A 63 4.92 -6.74 28.48
N LEU A 64 3.84 -6.30 29.13
CA LEU A 64 3.06 -5.16 28.64
C LEU A 64 3.94 -3.89 28.60
N PRO A 65 3.95 -3.18 27.46
CA PRO A 65 4.62 -1.89 27.37
C PRO A 65 4.04 -0.86 28.35
N ARG A 66 4.87 0.09 28.77
CA ARG A 66 4.46 1.24 29.58
C ARG A 66 3.86 2.32 28.71
N TRP A 67 2.59 2.65 28.96
CA TRP A 67 1.90 3.70 28.22
C TRP A 67 2.54 5.07 28.46
N GLY A 68 2.98 5.72 27.39
CA GLY A 68 3.60 7.04 27.48
C GLY A 68 5.09 7.07 27.83
N GLU A 69 5.73 5.91 28.00
CA GLU A 69 7.20 5.80 28.15
C GLU A 69 7.82 5.08 26.95
N ASP A 70 7.21 3.97 26.52
CA ASP A 70 7.72 3.18 25.41
C ASP A 70 7.34 3.78 24.05
N ASP A 71 8.27 3.73 23.09
CA ASP A 71 8.01 4.09 21.70
C ASP A 71 7.20 2.98 21.03
N PHE A 72 5.97 3.29 20.61
CA PHE A 72 5.13 2.33 19.92
C PHE A 72 5.45 2.30 18.42
N PRO A 73 5.86 1.14 17.86
CA PRO A 73 5.85 0.94 16.41
C PRO A 73 4.43 1.01 15.86
N GLY A 74 4.29 1.21 14.55
CA GLY A 74 2.97 1.41 13.91
C GLY A 74 1.96 0.30 14.19
N HIS A 75 0.68 0.60 13.94
CA HIS A 75 -0.53 -0.18 14.33
C HIS A 75 -0.54 -1.66 13.93
N HIS A 76 0.28 -2.09 12.97
CA HIS A 76 0.45 -3.50 12.59
C HIS A 76 1.36 -4.29 13.53
N SER A 77 1.95 -3.64 14.53
CA SER A 77 2.95 -4.24 15.40
C SER A 77 2.34 -4.89 16.64
N PRO A 78 2.88 -6.05 17.08
CA PRO A 78 2.51 -6.64 18.37
C PRO A 78 2.97 -5.79 19.56
N LEU A 79 3.82 -4.77 19.38
CA LEU A 79 4.24 -3.90 20.49
C LEU A 79 3.28 -2.72 20.68
N PHE A 80 2.37 -2.46 19.76
CA PHE A 80 1.33 -1.44 19.96
C PHE A 80 0.40 -1.88 21.09
N LEU A 81 0.34 -1.11 22.18
CA LEU A 81 -0.33 -1.55 23.42
C LEU A 81 -1.81 -1.95 23.22
N PRO A 82 -2.65 -1.21 22.45
CA PRO A 82 -4.02 -1.64 22.17
C PRO A 82 -4.13 -3.03 21.54
N ASN A 83 -3.16 -3.44 20.71
CA ASN A 83 -3.13 -4.80 20.14
C ASN A 83 -2.91 -5.85 21.23
N ARG A 84 -1.98 -5.61 22.17
CA ARG A 84 -1.72 -6.52 23.30
C ARG A 84 -2.92 -6.66 24.22
N LEU A 85 -3.58 -5.56 24.54
CA LEU A 85 -4.78 -5.57 25.38
C LEU A 85 -5.94 -6.28 24.67
N ASN A 86 -6.10 -6.08 23.37
CA ASN A 86 -7.09 -6.82 22.58
C ASN A 86 -6.81 -8.33 22.55
N LEU A 87 -5.55 -8.75 22.41
CA LEU A 87 -5.17 -10.17 22.51
C LEU A 87 -5.51 -10.74 23.90
N LEU A 88 -5.16 -10.04 24.98
CA LEU A 88 -5.46 -10.48 26.34
C LEU A 88 -6.97 -10.64 26.55
N ALA A 89 -7.76 -9.69 26.07
CA ALA A 89 -9.21 -9.79 26.09
C ALA A 89 -9.75 -10.93 25.18
N ASP A 90 -9.07 -11.26 24.08
CA ASP A 90 -9.42 -12.43 23.25
C ASP A 90 -9.11 -13.75 23.97
N MET A 91 -8.08 -13.76 24.81
CA MET A 91 -7.68 -14.90 25.64
C MET A 91 -8.56 -15.06 26.90
N GLY A 92 -9.35 -14.05 27.23
CA GLY A 92 -10.30 -14.09 28.34
C GLY A 92 -9.94 -13.25 29.55
N VAL A 93 -8.89 -12.41 29.48
CA VAL A 93 -8.62 -11.42 30.55
C VAL A 93 -9.67 -10.30 30.46
N GLY A 94 -10.43 -10.11 31.52
CA GLY A 94 -11.50 -9.13 31.63
C GLY A 94 -11.18 -7.96 32.56
N ALA A 95 -12.22 -7.13 32.78
CA ALA A 95 -12.14 -5.99 33.68
C ALA A 95 -11.96 -6.45 35.13
N GLY A 96 -10.99 -5.85 35.83
CA GLY A 96 -10.71 -6.13 37.24
C GLY A 96 -9.80 -7.34 37.51
N ASP A 97 -9.48 -8.15 36.50
CA ASP A 97 -8.65 -9.36 36.69
C ASP A 97 -7.18 -9.04 37.00
N GLU A 98 -6.66 -7.92 36.48
CA GLU A 98 -5.25 -7.56 36.60
C GLU A 98 -5.09 -6.06 36.81
N GLN A 99 -4.53 -5.67 37.96
CA GLN A 99 -4.31 -4.26 38.31
C GLN A 99 -3.39 -3.53 37.32
N ARG A 100 -2.40 -4.20 36.72
CA ARG A 100 -1.55 -3.60 35.69
C ARG A 100 -2.36 -3.16 34.47
N VAL A 101 -3.34 -3.95 34.05
CA VAL A 101 -4.24 -3.61 32.94
C VAL A 101 -5.13 -2.45 33.34
N GLU A 102 -5.75 -2.49 34.52
CA GLU A 102 -6.60 -1.42 35.03
C GLU A 102 -5.88 -0.06 35.07
N ALA A 103 -4.61 -0.05 35.49
CA ALA A 103 -3.77 1.15 35.49
C ALA A 103 -3.51 1.69 34.07
N LEU A 104 -3.24 0.80 33.10
CA LEU A 104 -3.03 1.20 31.70
C LEU A 104 -4.31 1.76 31.07
N LEU A 105 -5.48 1.19 31.37
CA LEU A 105 -6.77 1.68 30.88
C LEU A 105 -7.05 3.11 31.39
N GLU A 106 -6.76 3.39 32.67
CA GLU A 106 -6.89 4.75 33.21
C GLU A 106 -5.89 5.72 32.57
N GLN A 107 -4.66 5.28 32.30
CA GLN A 107 -3.68 6.08 31.58
C GLN A 107 -4.13 6.37 30.13
N MET A 108 -4.74 5.41 29.43
CA MET A 108 -5.33 5.65 28.10
C MET A 108 -6.45 6.68 28.17
N LEU A 109 -7.37 6.56 29.14
CA LEU A 109 -8.45 7.52 29.35
C LEU A 109 -7.91 8.94 29.64
N ALA A 110 -6.84 9.04 30.42
CA ALA A 110 -6.20 10.32 30.77
C ALA A 110 -5.53 11.01 29.56
N HIS A 111 -5.12 10.26 28.53
CA HIS A 111 -4.47 10.80 27.33
C HIS A 111 -5.48 11.04 26.20
N GLN A 112 -6.43 11.95 26.45
CA GLN A 112 -7.40 12.42 25.48
C GLN A 112 -7.15 13.88 25.14
N ASP A 113 -7.15 14.22 23.85
CA ASP A 113 -7.05 15.60 23.40
C ASP A 113 -8.35 16.39 23.66
N ARG A 114 -8.29 17.71 23.50
CA ARG A 114 -9.46 18.60 23.69
C ARG A 114 -10.61 18.36 22.70
N HIS A 115 -10.37 17.62 21.63
CA HIS A 115 -11.35 17.28 20.60
C HIS A 115 -12.00 15.90 20.83
N GLY A 116 -11.55 15.17 21.86
CA GLY A 116 -12.10 13.87 22.24
C GLY A 116 -11.32 12.68 21.69
N HIS A 117 -10.20 12.89 20.99
CA HIS A 117 -9.41 11.77 20.49
C HIS A 117 -8.46 11.22 21.54
N PHE A 118 -8.33 9.90 21.60
CA PHE A 118 -7.27 9.29 22.40
C PHE A 118 -5.94 9.36 21.66
N GLN A 119 -4.90 9.68 22.41
CA GLN A 119 -3.55 9.86 21.88
C GLN A 119 -2.70 8.64 22.18
N SER A 120 -1.80 8.28 21.28
CA SER A 120 -0.75 7.29 21.53
C SER A 120 0.63 7.95 21.41
N LEU A 121 1.60 7.43 22.16
CA LEU A 121 2.98 7.90 22.08
C LEU A 121 3.69 7.16 20.94
N GLY A 122 3.98 7.85 19.85
CA GLY A 122 4.62 7.23 18.71
C GLY A 122 5.75 8.09 18.18
N LYS A 123 6.81 7.44 17.71
CA LYS A 123 7.77 8.09 16.83
C LYS A 123 7.18 8.19 15.43
N ALA A 124 6.43 9.26 15.21
CA ALA A 124 6.13 9.71 13.86
C ALA A 124 7.46 9.72 13.07
N PRO A 125 7.46 9.28 11.79
CA PRO A 125 8.66 9.20 11.00
C PRO A 125 9.56 10.40 11.28
N GLY A 126 10.84 10.13 11.57
CA GLY A 126 11.95 11.06 11.89
C GLY A 126 11.71 12.27 12.77
N ARG A 127 10.69 12.22 13.62
CA ARG A 127 10.82 12.96 14.86
C ARG A 127 11.98 12.36 15.67
N PRO A 128 12.84 13.18 16.29
CA PRO A 128 13.98 12.68 17.05
C PRO A 128 13.55 11.94 18.32
N LYS A 129 12.34 12.24 18.81
CA LYS A 129 11.73 11.63 20.00
C LYS A 129 10.28 11.25 19.69
N PRO A 130 9.72 10.24 20.37
CA PRO A 130 8.29 9.97 20.35
C PRO A 130 7.51 11.21 20.80
N GLU A 131 6.38 11.48 20.14
CA GLU A 131 5.46 12.57 20.47
C GLU A 131 4.04 12.02 20.62
N TRP A 132 3.25 12.62 21.51
CA TRP A 132 1.83 12.32 21.60
C TRP A 132 1.10 12.87 20.38
N GLY A 133 0.43 11.99 19.64
CA GLY A 133 -0.41 12.31 18.50
C GLY A 133 -1.67 11.47 18.51
N SER A 134 -2.62 11.82 17.64
CA SER A 134 -3.86 11.06 17.45
C SER A 134 -4.12 10.83 15.97
N LEU A 135 -3.85 9.60 15.51
CA LEU A 135 -4.47 9.10 14.30
C LEU A 135 -5.86 8.54 14.65
N LEU A 136 -6.79 8.55 13.70
CA LEU A 136 -8.11 7.95 13.92
C LEU A 136 -8.02 6.48 14.37
N CYS A 137 -7.08 5.71 13.81
CA CYS A 137 -6.84 4.33 14.24
C CYS A 137 -6.37 4.20 15.70
N ASP A 138 -5.65 5.19 16.25
CA ASP A 138 -5.32 5.19 17.68
C ASP A 138 -6.60 5.28 18.52
N THR A 139 -7.44 6.28 18.22
CA THR A 139 -8.68 6.52 18.94
C THR A 139 -9.61 5.31 18.86
N HIS A 140 -9.77 4.73 17.68
CA HIS A 140 -10.69 3.61 17.47
C HIS A 140 -10.21 2.34 18.18
N ALA A 141 -8.91 2.02 18.09
CA ALA A 141 -8.34 0.86 18.77
C ALA A 141 -8.39 1.00 20.29
N ILE A 142 -8.13 2.20 20.83
CA ILE A 142 -8.23 2.48 22.27
C ILE A 142 -9.70 2.42 22.73
N ALA A 143 -10.65 2.97 21.97
CA ALA A 143 -12.06 2.89 22.29
C ALA A 143 -12.59 1.44 22.32
N ASP A 144 -12.19 0.59 21.36
CA ASP A 144 -12.50 -0.85 21.38
C ASP A 144 -11.96 -1.53 22.65
N VAL A 145 -10.69 -1.30 23.00
CA VAL A 145 -10.10 -1.84 24.24
C VAL A 145 -10.88 -1.37 25.46
N LEU A 146 -11.13 -0.07 25.60
CA LEU A 146 -11.86 0.48 26.75
C LEU A 146 -13.26 -0.13 26.90
N LEU A 147 -13.98 -0.32 25.79
CA LEU A 147 -15.29 -0.98 25.79
C LEU A 147 -15.20 -2.44 26.22
N ARG A 148 -14.23 -3.19 25.71
CA ARG A 148 -14.00 -4.60 26.06
C ARG A 148 -13.63 -4.81 27.53
N PHE A 149 -12.99 -3.81 28.15
CA PHE A 149 -12.68 -3.77 29.58
C PHE A 149 -13.68 -2.95 30.41
N GLY A 150 -14.94 -2.84 29.94
CA GLY A 150 -16.06 -2.39 30.77
C GLY A 150 -16.13 -0.88 31.03
N ARG A 151 -15.46 -0.03 30.25
CA ARG A 151 -15.44 1.44 30.46
C ARG A 151 -16.58 2.21 29.81
N ARG A 152 -17.64 1.52 29.41
CA ARG A 152 -18.79 2.09 28.69
C ARG A 152 -19.40 3.33 29.35
N GLY A 153 -19.38 3.42 30.68
CA GLY A 153 -19.94 4.54 31.44
C GLY A 153 -19.01 5.75 31.63
N ASP A 154 -17.80 5.74 31.07
CA ASP A 154 -16.85 6.84 31.21
C ASP A 154 -17.15 7.98 30.22
N ASP A 155 -17.23 9.22 30.73
CA ASP A 155 -17.50 10.41 29.91
C ASP A 155 -16.41 10.66 28.84
N ARG A 156 -15.16 10.30 29.12
CA ARG A 156 -14.04 10.44 28.17
C ARG A 156 -14.26 9.51 26.97
N LEU A 157 -14.62 8.26 27.23
CA LEU A 157 -14.96 7.31 26.18
C LEU A 157 -16.20 7.76 25.40
N SER A 158 -17.22 8.26 26.08
CA SER A 158 -18.42 8.79 25.43
C SER A 158 -18.11 9.94 24.46
N ARG A 159 -17.22 10.87 24.84
CA ARG A 159 -16.73 11.92 23.93
C ARG A 159 -15.96 11.36 22.74
N ALA A 160 -15.14 10.34 22.94
CA ALA A 160 -14.41 9.70 21.85
C ALA A 160 -15.36 9.04 20.85
N LEU A 161 -16.37 8.29 21.32
CA LEU A 161 -17.35 7.65 20.45
C LEU A 161 -18.17 8.67 19.65
N GLU A 162 -18.58 9.78 20.26
CA GLU A 162 -19.26 10.85 19.53
C GLU A 162 -18.33 11.48 18.49
N ARG A 163 -17.06 11.69 18.84
CA ARG A 163 -16.08 12.22 17.89
C ARG A 163 -15.90 11.28 16.69
N MET A 164 -15.71 9.99 16.95
CA MET A 164 -15.63 8.95 15.92
C MET A 164 -16.84 8.99 14.98
N ARG A 165 -18.05 9.13 15.52
CA ARG A 165 -19.28 9.25 14.74
C ARG A 165 -19.27 10.49 13.83
N THR A 166 -18.85 11.65 14.34
CA THR A 166 -18.79 12.90 13.55
C THR A 166 -17.74 12.89 12.44
N GLU A 167 -16.73 12.02 12.54
CA GLU A 167 -15.64 11.89 11.57
C GLU A 167 -15.88 10.83 10.50
N LEU A 168 -17.04 10.18 10.52
CA LEU A 168 -17.50 9.34 9.43
C LEU A 168 -17.61 10.19 8.15
N ALA A 169 -17.01 9.70 7.06
CA ALA A 169 -16.99 10.36 5.77
C ALA A 169 -17.64 9.47 4.71
N THR A 170 -18.31 10.08 3.73
CA THR A 170 -18.78 9.36 2.55
C THR A 170 -17.63 9.23 1.55
N THR A 171 -17.24 8.00 1.24
CA THR A 171 -16.19 7.66 0.27
C THR A 171 -16.81 7.03 -0.98
N SER A 172 -16.01 6.82 -2.03
CA SER A 172 -16.47 6.10 -3.23
C SER A 172 -16.93 4.67 -2.94
N GLN A 173 -16.46 4.06 -1.86
CA GLN A 173 -16.81 2.70 -1.44
C GLN A 173 -17.96 2.67 -0.43
N GLY A 174 -18.50 3.82 -0.01
CA GLY A 174 -19.52 3.94 1.03
C GLY A 174 -19.09 4.79 2.23
N ASP A 175 -19.94 4.86 3.24
CA ASP A 175 -19.64 5.58 4.48
C ASP A 175 -18.54 4.86 5.25
N ALA A 176 -17.47 5.56 5.58
CA ALA A 176 -16.27 4.95 6.16
C ALA A 176 -15.39 5.98 6.87
N TRP A 177 -14.31 5.50 7.48
CA TRP A 177 -13.27 6.37 8.01
C TRP A 177 -12.02 6.33 7.13
N GLN A 178 -11.36 7.48 7.01
CA GLN A 178 -10.21 7.69 6.14
C GLN A 178 -8.92 7.87 6.96
N CYS A 179 -7.76 7.79 6.32
CA CYS A 179 -6.51 8.24 6.97
C CYS A 179 -6.47 9.77 7.00
N VAL A 180 -6.66 10.36 8.17
CA VAL A 180 -6.56 11.82 8.41
C VAL A 180 -5.20 12.13 9.06
N PRO A 181 -4.50 13.20 8.65
CA PRO A 181 -3.26 13.60 9.30
C PRO A 181 -3.51 14.08 10.74
N ASP A 182 -2.63 13.68 11.67
CA ASP A 182 -2.63 14.24 13.02
C ASP A 182 -2.23 15.72 12.99
N ALA A 183 -2.94 16.57 13.73
CA ALA A 183 -2.77 18.02 13.66
C ALA A 183 -1.43 18.54 14.20
N ARG A 184 -0.72 17.74 15.02
CA ARG A 184 0.52 18.15 15.69
C ARG A 184 1.76 17.60 14.99
N THR A 185 1.78 16.29 14.78
CA THR A 185 2.87 15.56 14.16
C THR A 185 2.85 15.71 12.65
N LEU A 186 1.67 16.02 12.06
CA LEU A 186 1.37 16.07 10.63
C LEU A 186 1.51 14.70 9.95
N PHE A 187 1.75 13.65 10.74
CA PHE A 187 1.83 12.30 10.23
C PHE A 187 0.47 11.82 9.79
N ARG A 188 0.45 11.13 8.66
CA ARG A 188 -0.75 10.54 8.07
C ARG A 188 -0.51 9.06 7.81
N GLY A 189 -1.49 8.23 8.17
CA GLY A 189 -1.50 6.83 7.81
C GLY A 189 -1.44 6.59 6.29
N PRO A 190 -1.15 5.37 5.85
CA PRO A 190 -0.79 5.10 4.47
C PRO A 190 -1.92 5.28 3.45
N GLY A 191 -3.19 5.14 3.86
CA GLY A 191 -4.36 5.14 2.97
C GLY A 191 -4.43 6.38 2.08
N ARG A 192 -5.08 6.33 0.91
CA ARG A 192 -5.20 7.52 0.03
C ARG A 192 -6.16 8.56 0.62
N LYS A 193 -6.04 9.84 0.23
CA LYS A 193 -6.79 10.94 0.86
C LYS A 193 -8.31 10.85 0.67
N ALA A 194 -8.76 10.33 -0.47
CA ALA A 194 -10.17 10.22 -0.82
C ALA A 194 -10.74 8.80 -0.63
N ASP A 195 -9.89 7.82 -0.31
CA ASP A 195 -10.29 6.42 -0.23
C ASP A 195 -10.65 6.06 1.21
N VAL A 196 -11.51 5.06 1.36
CA VAL A 196 -11.67 4.34 2.64
C VAL A 196 -10.31 3.86 3.17
N CYS A 197 -10.12 3.94 4.49
CA CYS A 197 -9.09 3.17 5.18
C CYS A 197 -9.73 1.92 5.80
N PRO A 198 -9.50 0.72 5.23
CA PRO A 198 -10.10 -0.51 5.74
C PRO A 198 -9.75 -0.81 7.21
N GLN A 199 -8.52 -0.52 7.64
CA GLN A 199 -8.11 -0.72 9.03
C GLN A 199 -8.90 0.19 10.00
N VAL A 200 -8.88 1.51 9.75
CA VAL A 200 -9.55 2.50 10.62
C VAL A 200 -11.06 2.23 10.68
N THR A 201 -11.64 1.82 9.55
CA THR A 201 -13.06 1.49 9.44
C THR A 201 -13.41 0.25 10.26
N LEU A 202 -12.63 -0.84 10.16
CA LEU A 202 -12.90 -2.04 10.96
C LEU A 202 -12.68 -1.80 12.46
N GLU A 203 -11.69 -1.01 12.86
CA GLU A 203 -11.49 -0.64 14.27
C GLU A 203 -12.69 0.14 14.84
N ALA A 204 -13.23 1.10 14.08
CA ALA A 204 -14.45 1.81 14.46
C ALA A 204 -15.64 0.87 14.62
N LEU A 205 -15.87 0.01 13.61
CA LEU A 205 -16.97 -0.95 13.61
C LEU A 205 -16.86 -1.95 14.77
N ARG A 206 -15.64 -2.40 15.11
CA ARG A 206 -15.40 -3.25 16.28
C ARG A 206 -15.77 -2.52 17.58
N ALA A 207 -15.32 -1.28 17.76
CA ALA A 207 -15.69 -0.48 18.93
C ALA A 207 -17.22 -0.29 19.03
N PHE A 208 -17.87 0.19 17.97
CA PHE A 208 -19.33 0.40 17.98
C PHE A 208 -20.13 -0.90 18.15
N SER A 209 -19.60 -2.05 17.72
CA SER A 209 -20.26 -3.35 17.92
C SER A 209 -20.33 -3.81 19.38
N GLN A 210 -19.61 -3.15 20.31
CA GLN A 210 -19.72 -3.39 21.76
C GLN A 210 -20.86 -2.59 22.42
N LEU A 211 -21.48 -1.66 21.68
CA LEU A 211 -22.64 -0.88 22.15
C LEU A 211 -23.95 -1.70 21.97
N PRO A 212 -25.11 -1.29 22.54
CA PRO A 212 -26.32 -2.12 22.57
C PRO A 212 -26.81 -2.49 21.18
N GLU A 213 -27.73 -3.45 21.14
CA GLU A 213 -28.28 -4.01 19.90
C GLU A 213 -29.09 -3.01 19.05
N GLU A 214 -29.66 -1.95 19.63
CA GLU A 214 -30.33 -0.90 18.86
C GLU A 214 -29.29 -0.08 18.08
N ARG A 215 -29.13 -0.42 16.80
CA ARG A 215 -28.16 0.20 15.90
C ARG A 215 -28.81 1.26 15.05
N GLU A 216 -28.19 2.44 15.08
CA GLU A 216 -28.53 3.55 14.20
C GLU A 216 -28.26 3.19 12.72
N PRO A 217 -29.08 3.65 11.76
CA PRO A 217 -28.92 3.32 10.34
C PRO A 217 -27.55 3.66 9.75
N TRP A 218 -26.92 4.75 10.20
CA TRP A 218 -25.59 5.17 9.72
C TRP A 218 -24.51 4.12 10.01
N LEU A 219 -24.63 3.39 11.13
CA LEU A 219 -23.65 2.39 11.53
C LEU A 219 -23.77 1.14 10.64
N LEU A 220 -24.99 0.76 10.25
CA LEU A 220 -25.22 -0.31 9.28
C LEU A 220 -24.69 0.06 7.88
N ASN A 221 -24.86 1.32 7.46
CA ASN A 221 -24.26 1.80 6.22
C ASN A 221 -22.73 1.69 6.24
N ALA A 222 -22.10 2.10 7.34
CA ALA A 222 -20.66 1.97 7.51
C ALA A 222 -20.20 0.50 7.55
N ALA A 223 -20.98 -0.39 8.19
CA ALA A 223 -20.70 -1.82 8.27
C ALA A 223 -20.80 -2.55 6.91
N ARG A 224 -21.50 -1.95 5.93
CA ARG A 224 -21.58 -2.44 4.55
C ARG A 224 -20.32 -2.15 3.74
N THR A 225 -19.59 -1.08 4.06
CA THR A 225 -18.42 -0.64 3.30
C THR A 225 -17.31 -1.71 3.19
N PRO A 226 -16.94 -2.49 4.23
CA PRO A 226 -16.00 -3.60 4.06
C PRO A 226 -16.44 -4.65 3.02
N LEU A 227 -17.75 -4.90 2.88
CA LEU A 227 -18.31 -5.82 1.88
C LEU A 227 -18.26 -5.21 0.48
N GLU A 228 -18.51 -3.90 0.36
CA GLU A 228 -18.35 -3.19 -0.90
C GLU A 228 -16.90 -3.17 -1.38
N VAL A 229 -15.97 -2.90 -0.47
CA VAL A 229 -14.52 -3.00 -0.71
C VAL A 229 -14.14 -4.40 -1.18
N TRP A 230 -14.72 -5.45 -0.59
CA TRP A 230 -14.53 -6.82 -1.04
C TRP A 230 -15.08 -7.03 -2.45
N ARG A 231 -16.32 -6.61 -2.77
CA ARG A 231 -16.90 -6.78 -4.11
C ARG A 231 -16.10 -6.08 -5.20
N ARG A 232 -15.66 -4.85 -4.94
CA ARG A 232 -14.87 -4.06 -5.90
C ARG A 232 -13.43 -4.53 -6.04
N ARG A 233 -12.99 -5.53 -5.28
CA ARG A 233 -11.59 -5.99 -5.29
C ARG A 233 -11.08 -6.28 -6.70
N ALA A 234 -11.88 -6.76 -7.65
CA ALA A 234 -11.36 -7.03 -8.99
C ALA A 234 -10.85 -5.77 -9.73
N GLU A 235 -11.41 -4.60 -9.41
CA GLU A 235 -11.25 -3.34 -10.14
C GLU A 235 -10.51 -2.29 -9.29
N GLU A 236 -10.77 -2.29 -7.98
CA GLU A 236 -10.21 -1.37 -7.01
C GLU A 236 -9.35 -2.09 -5.98
N ARG A 237 -8.27 -1.44 -5.54
CA ARG A 237 -7.53 -1.88 -4.37
C ARG A 237 -7.24 -0.71 -3.46
N PRO A 238 -7.78 -0.72 -2.22
CA PRO A 238 -7.40 0.25 -1.23
C PRO A 238 -5.90 0.16 -0.96
N TYR A 239 -5.23 1.32 -0.94
CA TYR A 239 -3.78 1.39 -0.86
C TYR A 239 -3.24 0.67 0.39
N GLN A 240 -2.31 -0.28 0.19
CA GLN A 240 -1.78 -1.22 1.20
C GLN A 240 -2.73 -2.31 1.72
N PHE A 241 -4.02 -2.29 1.40
CA PHE A 241 -5.02 -3.26 1.87
C PHE A 241 -5.61 -4.06 0.70
N GLY A 242 -4.77 -4.86 0.03
CA GLY A 242 -5.22 -5.72 -1.08
C GLY A 242 -5.68 -7.10 -0.59
N HIS A 243 -6.62 -7.69 -1.31
CA HIS A 243 -7.29 -8.96 -0.97
C HIS A 243 -6.62 -10.21 -1.57
N GLY A 244 -5.28 -10.19 -1.65
CA GLY A 244 -4.48 -11.33 -2.09
C GLY A 244 -4.22 -12.36 -0.97
N TYR A 245 -3.19 -13.19 -1.15
CA TYR A 245 -2.83 -14.26 -0.19
C TYR A 245 -2.70 -13.78 1.27
N GLN A 246 -2.05 -12.63 1.50
CA GLN A 246 -1.85 -12.13 2.86
C GLN A 246 -3.13 -11.67 3.56
N PHE A 247 -4.15 -11.28 2.81
CA PHE A 247 -5.47 -10.99 3.37
C PHE A 247 -6.19 -12.29 3.71
N LYS A 248 -6.11 -13.30 2.84
CA LYS A 248 -6.81 -14.58 3.03
C LYS A 248 -6.12 -15.48 4.09
N SER A 249 -4.80 -15.34 4.28
CA SER A 249 -4.01 -16.09 5.26
C SER A 249 -3.71 -15.25 6.50
N VAL A 250 -4.38 -15.60 7.61
CA VAL A 250 -4.32 -14.89 8.89
C VAL A 250 -2.91 -14.91 9.46
N LYS A 251 -2.44 -13.75 9.91
CA LYS A 251 -1.18 -13.62 10.66
C LYS A 251 -1.47 -13.62 12.16
N TRP A 252 -0.76 -14.45 12.91
CA TRP A 252 -1.03 -14.69 14.33
C TRP A 252 -0.01 -14.02 15.26
N PRO A 253 -0.44 -13.41 16.39
CA PRO A 253 -1.83 -13.04 16.67
C PRO A 253 -2.39 -12.04 15.65
N ASN A 254 -3.71 -12.04 15.48
CA ASN A 254 -4.38 -11.24 14.47
C ASN A 254 -4.56 -9.78 14.94
N PHE A 255 -3.73 -8.88 14.39
CA PHE A 255 -3.67 -7.46 14.75
C PHE A 255 -3.88 -6.49 13.58
N TRP A 256 -4.06 -7.02 12.37
CA TRP A 256 -4.08 -6.23 11.16
C TRP A 256 -5.20 -6.68 10.23
N TYR A 257 -5.54 -5.82 9.28
CA TYR A 257 -6.50 -6.09 8.22
C TYR A 257 -6.21 -7.41 7.47
N ASP A 258 -7.02 -8.43 7.76
CA ASP A 258 -7.10 -9.69 7.05
C ASP A 258 -8.53 -10.25 7.09
N VAL A 259 -8.74 -11.42 6.49
CA VAL A 259 -10.06 -12.02 6.33
C VAL A 259 -10.72 -12.36 7.67
N LEU A 260 -9.95 -12.78 8.68
CA LEU A 260 -10.51 -13.04 10.02
C LEU A 260 -11.01 -11.74 10.64
N TRP A 261 -10.22 -10.67 10.55
CA TRP A 261 -10.61 -9.37 11.09
C TRP A 261 -11.90 -8.83 10.45
N VAL A 262 -12.08 -9.02 9.15
CA VAL A 262 -13.31 -8.64 8.43
C VAL A 262 -14.50 -9.50 8.88
N VAL A 263 -14.38 -10.84 8.83
CA VAL A 263 -15.48 -11.76 9.17
C VAL A 263 -15.89 -11.59 10.63
N GLU A 264 -14.93 -11.44 11.54
CA GLU A 264 -15.22 -11.24 12.96
C GLU A 264 -15.96 -9.91 13.20
N THR A 265 -15.58 -8.84 12.49
CA THR A 265 -16.19 -7.53 12.64
C THR A 265 -17.56 -7.47 12.00
N VAL A 266 -17.67 -7.77 10.70
CA VAL A 266 -18.92 -7.73 9.95
C VAL A 266 -19.92 -8.78 10.47
N GLY A 267 -19.43 -9.92 10.95
CA GLY A 267 -20.23 -10.95 11.60
C GLY A 267 -21.03 -10.45 12.81
N ARG A 268 -20.67 -9.29 13.39
CA ARG A 268 -21.42 -8.65 14.47
C ARG A 268 -22.60 -7.80 13.95
N PHE A 269 -22.83 -7.68 12.65
CA PHE A 269 -23.90 -6.90 12.01
C PHE A 269 -24.83 -7.81 11.16
N PRO A 270 -25.51 -8.80 11.77
CA PRO A 270 -26.33 -9.77 11.03
C PRO A 270 -27.48 -9.15 10.23
N GLU A 271 -27.89 -7.94 10.55
CA GLU A 271 -28.89 -7.17 9.81
C GLU A 271 -28.51 -7.01 8.33
N LEU A 272 -27.22 -7.02 8.00
CA LEU A 272 -26.73 -6.92 6.61
C LEU A 272 -27.12 -8.11 5.72
N TRP A 273 -27.41 -9.28 6.29
CA TRP A 273 -27.80 -10.48 5.54
C TRP A 273 -29.05 -11.21 6.06
N ARG A 274 -29.56 -10.84 7.25
CA ARG A 274 -30.78 -11.41 7.85
C ARG A 274 -32.00 -10.52 7.74
N ALA A 275 -31.83 -9.19 7.65
CA ALA A 275 -32.99 -8.29 7.57
C ALA A 275 -33.78 -8.53 6.27
N PRO A 276 -35.10 -8.33 6.26
CA PRO A 276 -35.88 -8.38 5.02
C PRO A 276 -35.39 -7.39 3.94
N SER A 277 -34.71 -6.31 4.36
CA SER A 277 -34.08 -5.31 3.50
C SER A 277 -32.61 -5.58 3.18
N ALA A 278 -32.07 -6.74 3.58
CA ALA A 278 -30.69 -7.12 3.29
C ALA A 278 -30.47 -7.25 1.78
N HIS A 279 -29.28 -6.84 1.32
CA HIS A 279 -28.93 -6.95 -0.10
C HIS A 279 -28.32 -8.32 -0.37
N ALA A 280 -28.68 -8.93 -1.50
CA ALA A 280 -28.17 -10.24 -1.88
C ALA A 280 -26.64 -10.22 -2.05
N GLU A 281 -26.10 -9.10 -2.53
CA GLU A 281 -24.69 -8.87 -2.77
C GLU A 281 -23.86 -8.79 -1.48
N ASP A 282 -24.47 -8.32 -0.37
CA ASP A 282 -23.83 -8.32 0.95
C ASP A 282 -23.82 -9.72 1.55
N ARG A 283 -24.95 -10.44 1.45
CA ARG A 283 -25.04 -11.85 1.85
C ARG A 283 -23.98 -12.71 1.14
N GLN A 284 -23.84 -12.54 -0.17
CA GLN A 284 -22.83 -13.22 -0.97
C GLN A 284 -21.40 -12.84 -0.55
N ALA A 285 -21.12 -11.55 -0.33
CA ALA A 285 -19.79 -11.10 0.10
C ALA A 285 -19.37 -11.68 1.46
N VAL A 286 -20.29 -11.77 2.43
CA VAL A 286 -20.03 -12.42 3.72
C VAL A 286 -19.69 -13.90 3.52
N ALA A 287 -20.47 -14.61 2.69
CA ALA A 287 -20.22 -16.02 2.39
C ALA A 287 -18.84 -16.24 1.74
N GLU A 288 -18.46 -15.40 0.77
CA GLU A 288 -17.15 -15.46 0.11
C GLU A 288 -15.97 -15.24 1.06
N LEU A 289 -16.09 -14.26 1.96
CA LEU A 289 -15.08 -13.97 2.98
C LEU A 289 -14.92 -15.14 3.96
N ALA A 290 -16.04 -15.69 4.44
CA ALA A 290 -16.02 -16.86 5.34
C ALA A 290 -15.45 -18.11 4.64
N ALA A 291 -15.78 -18.34 3.36
CA ALA A 291 -15.20 -19.41 2.56
C ALA A 291 -13.68 -19.24 2.40
N CYS A 292 -13.19 -18.01 2.13
CA CYS A 292 -11.76 -17.72 2.10
C CYS A 292 -11.09 -17.96 3.46
N LEU A 293 -11.71 -17.56 4.57
CA LEU A 293 -11.20 -17.79 5.92
C LEU A 293 -11.02 -19.29 6.19
N ILE A 294 -11.99 -20.12 5.81
CA ILE A 294 -11.92 -21.59 5.93
C ILE A 294 -10.79 -22.12 5.04
N ALA A 295 -10.86 -21.88 3.72
CA ALA A 295 -9.98 -22.51 2.74
C ALA A 295 -8.48 -22.17 2.91
N TYR A 296 -8.15 -20.99 3.44
CA TYR A 296 -6.75 -20.55 3.56
C TYR A 296 -6.13 -20.84 4.93
N ASN A 297 -6.92 -21.20 5.95
CA ASN A 297 -6.44 -21.28 7.32
C ASN A 297 -6.73 -22.62 8.02
N LEU A 298 -7.76 -23.36 7.61
CA LEU A 298 -8.18 -24.61 8.26
C LEU A 298 -7.58 -25.85 7.59
N ASP A 299 -7.34 -26.90 8.39
CA ASP A 299 -7.05 -28.26 7.94
C ASP A 299 -8.33 -29.09 7.73
N GLU A 300 -8.19 -30.36 7.35
CA GLU A 300 -9.31 -31.30 7.11
C GLU A 300 -10.15 -31.59 8.37
N HIS A 301 -9.62 -31.27 9.55
CA HIS A 301 -10.29 -31.47 10.83
C HIS A 301 -10.92 -30.17 11.35
N GLY A 302 -10.96 -29.11 10.52
CA GLY A 302 -11.50 -27.82 10.89
C GLY A 302 -10.61 -27.03 11.85
N ARG A 303 -9.31 -27.37 11.94
CA ARG A 303 -8.36 -26.74 12.87
C ARG A 303 -7.49 -25.72 12.15
N VAL A 304 -7.20 -24.61 12.81
CA VAL A 304 -6.31 -23.59 12.26
C VAL A 304 -4.86 -24.04 12.39
N VAL A 305 -4.15 -24.05 11.27
CA VAL A 305 -2.70 -24.27 11.20
C VAL A 305 -2.02 -22.93 10.90
N PRO A 306 -1.41 -22.25 11.88
CA PRO A 306 -0.75 -20.97 11.67
C PRO A 306 0.33 -21.06 10.60
N ARG A 307 0.20 -20.27 9.54
CA ARG A 307 1.21 -20.16 8.45
C ARG A 307 2.07 -18.92 8.60
N ARG A 308 1.49 -17.88 9.19
CA ARG A 308 2.10 -16.58 9.41
C ARG A 308 1.97 -16.25 10.88
N ALA A 309 3.08 -15.90 11.51
CA ALA A 309 3.13 -15.53 12.91
C ALA A 309 4.12 -14.40 13.12
N TYR A 310 3.80 -13.49 14.04
CA TYR A 310 4.75 -12.52 14.56
C TYR A 310 5.80 -13.22 15.43
N LYS A 311 7.02 -12.68 15.45
CA LYS A 311 8.06 -13.13 16.38
C LYS A 311 7.69 -12.76 17.82
N GLY A 312 8.21 -13.53 18.78
CA GLY A 312 7.99 -13.28 20.21
C GLY A 312 6.72 -13.90 20.78
N PHE A 313 6.12 -14.86 20.05
CA PHE A 313 4.95 -15.63 20.47
C PHE A 313 5.18 -17.14 20.35
N GLU A 314 6.43 -17.58 20.23
CA GLU A 314 6.81 -18.98 20.02
C GLU A 314 6.43 -19.89 21.21
N SER A 315 6.12 -19.32 22.38
CA SER A 315 5.55 -20.05 23.54
C SER A 315 4.06 -20.40 23.40
N PHE A 316 3.39 -19.88 22.37
CA PHE A 316 1.99 -20.14 22.07
C PHE A 316 1.86 -20.99 20.82
N SER A 317 0.88 -21.90 20.78
CA SER A 317 0.63 -22.72 19.59
C SER A 317 0.35 -21.87 18.35
N PHE A 318 -0.34 -20.72 18.51
CA PHE A 318 -0.62 -19.80 17.40
C PHE A 318 0.64 -19.08 16.87
N GLY A 319 1.74 -19.06 17.64
CA GLY A 319 3.03 -18.51 17.21
C GLY A 319 3.92 -19.54 16.49
N LEU A 320 3.55 -20.83 16.53
CA LEU A 320 4.29 -21.91 15.91
C LEU A 320 3.73 -22.20 14.52
N LYS A 321 4.63 -22.15 13.52
CA LYS A 321 4.26 -22.51 12.15
C LYS A 321 4.32 -24.02 12.02
N ARG A 322 3.20 -24.68 11.66
CA ARG A 322 3.02 -26.07 11.15
C ARG A 322 2.03 -26.93 11.93
N ASP A 323 1.86 -26.68 13.23
CA ASP A 323 0.99 -27.49 14.08
C ASP A 323 -0.36 -26.78 14.29
N PRO A 324 -1.48 -27.53 14.39
CA PRO A 324 -2.77 -26.93 14.73
C PRO A 324 -2.74 -26.19 16.07
N SER A 325 -3.34 -25.01 16.12
CA SER A 325 -3.42 -24.19 17.33
C SER A 325 -4.84 -24.20 17.91
N PRO A 326 -5.06 -24.68 19.17
CA PRO A 326 -6.37 -24.66 19.81
C PRO A 326 -6.96 -23.26 19.90
N PHE A 327 -6.18 -22.27 20.36
CA PHE A 327 -6.67 -20.90 20.47
C PHE A 327 -6.97 -20.26 19.12
N ALA A 328 -6.10 -20.41 18.14
CA ALA A 328 -6.35 -19.87 16.80
C ALA A 328 -7.61 -20.49 16.19
N THR A 329 -7.82 -21.79 16.42
CA THR A 329 -9.04 -22.50 15.99
C THR A 329 -10.26 -21.94 16.70
N ALA A 330 -10.24 -21.80 18.03
CA ALA A 330 -11.35 -21.23 18.80
C ALA A 330 -11.73 -19.83 18.33
N ARG A 331 -10.75 -18.98 18.01
CA ARG A 331 -10.95 -17.64 17.43
C ARG A 331 -11.66 -17.68 16.09
N VAL A 332 -11.23 -18.55 15.17
CA VAL A 332 -11.87 -18.67 13.85
C VAL A 332 -13.28 -19.23 13.97
N LEU A 333 -13.49 -20.26 14.80
CA LEU A 333 -14.83 -20.82 15.02
C LEU A 333 -15.78 -19.80 15.66
N ALA A 334 -15.31 -18.94 16.57
CA ALA A 334 -16.11 -17.86 17.12
C ALA A 334 -16.51 -16.82 16.07
N ALA A 335 -15.68 -16.56 15.06
CA ALA A 335 -16.06 -15.71 13.93
C ALA A 335 -17.08 -16.42 13.02
N LEU A 336 -16.83 -17.68 12.68
CA LEU A 336 -17.71 -18.48 11.81
C LEU A 336 -19.07 -18.77 12.46
N SER A 337 -19.16 -18.90 13.78
CA SER A 337 -20.43 -19.13 14.50
C SER A 337 -21.44 -18.00 14.25
N ARG A 338 -20.96 -16.77 14.03
CA ARG A 338 -21.81 -15.61 13.77
C ARG A 338 -22.45 -15.61 12.39
N VAL A 339 -21.84 -16.30 11.44
CA VAL A 339 -22.27 -16.41 10.03
C VAL A 339 -22.70 -17.83 9.66
N ALA A 340 -22.90 -18.70 10.65
CA ALA A 340 -23.23 -20.11 10.42
C ALA A 340 -24.60 -20.32 9.76
N ASP A 341 -25.49 -19.32 9.80
CA ASP A 341 -26.75 -19.31 9.06
C ASP A 341 -26.58 -19.11 7.53
N LEU A 342 -25.35 -18.87 7.07
CA LEU A 342 -24.97 -18.82 5.65
C LEU A 342 -24.26 -20.10 5.19
N ALA A 343 -24.38 -21.21 5.92
CA ALA A 343 -23.52 -22.37 5.71
C ALA A 343 -23.66 -22.98 4.30
N GLU A 344 -24.85 -22.96 3.71
CA GLU A 344 -25.07 -23.48 2.35
C GLU A 344 -24.37 -22.59 1.32
N GLU A 345 -24.51 -21.26 1.42
CA GLU A 345 -23.85 -20.30 0.55
C GLU A 345 -22.33 -20.37 0.69
N ILE A 346 -21.81 -20.46 1.92
CA ILE A 346 -20.37 -20.56 2.18
C ILE A 346 -19.79 -21.80 1.49
N ARG A 347 -20.47 -22.96 1.59
CA ARG A 347 -20.02 -24.21 0.94
C ARG A 347 -20.14 -24.17 -0.58
N ALA A 348 -21.05 -23.37 -1.11
CA ALA A 348 -21.25 -23.22 -2.55
C ALA A 348 -20.19 -22.31 -3.21
N VAL A 349 -19.46 -21.51 -2.42
CA VAL A 349 -18.41 -20.62 -2.95
C VAL A 349 -17.22 -21.45 -3.44
N ASP A 350 -16.94 -21.33 -4.73
CA ASP A 350 -15.65 -21.70 -5.29
C ASP A 350 -14.63 -20.59 -5.00
N VAL A 351 -13.82 -20.75 -3.94
CA VAL A 351 -12.76 -19.80 -3.60
C VAL A 351 -11.70 -19.68 -4.69
N GLU A 352 -11.57 -20.72 -5.53
CA GLU A 352 -10.74 -20.71 -6.72
C GLU A 352 -11.44 -20.08 -7.93
N SER A 353 -12.65 -19.51 -7.80
CA SER A 353 -13.30 -18.69 -8.84
C SER A 353 -13.35 -17.19 -8.45
N LEU A 354 -12.91 -16.83 -7.25
CA LEU A 354 -12.93 -15.45 -6.75
C LEU A 354 -11.74 -14.60 -7.25
N PRO A 355 -11.99 -13.44 -7.87
CA PRO A 355 -10.93 -12.56 -8.34
C PRO A 355 -10.08 -12.04 -7.18
N GLY A 356 -8.77 -11.91 -7.45
CA GLY A 356 -7.83 -11.16 -6.62
C GLY A 356 -7.98 -9.65 -6.82
N SER A 357 -7.19 -8.87 -6.08
CA SER A 357 -7.54 -7.45 -5.91
C SER A 357 -7.22 -6.47 -7.04
N LYS A 358 -6.75 -6.83 -8.27
CA LYS A 358 -6.55 -5.88 -9.42
C LYS A 358 -6.38 -6.48 -10.84
N GLY A 359 -7.50 -6.74 -11.55
CA GLY A 359 -7.59 -6.55 -13.01
C GLY A 359 -6.96 -7.59 -13.96
N GLY A 360 -7.80 -8.47 -14.49
CA GLY A 360 -7.55 -9.25 -15.71
C GLY A 360 -8.03 -10.68 -15.59
N SER A 361 -9.25 -10.98 -16.10
CA SER A 361 -9.85 -12.33 -16.34
C SER A 361 -9.48 -13.48 -15.38
N GLY A 362 -9.13 -13.16 -14.14
CA GLY A 362 -8.11 -13.92 -13.43
C GLY A 362 -8.62 -15.27 -12.99
N THR A 363 -8.00 -16.33 -13.51
CA THR A 363 -8.09 -17.67 -12.90
C THR A 363 -7.51 -17.59 -11.50
N PRO A 364 -8.32 -17.78 -10.45
CA PRO A 364 -7.90 -17.52 -9.09
C PRO A 364 -6.82 -18.44 -8.57
N VAL A 365 -6.21 -17.98 -7.47
CA VAL A 365 -5.21 -18.72 -6.70
C VAL A 365 -5.90 -19.90 -6.03
N PRO A 366 -5.56 -21.13 -6.42
CA PRO A 366 -5.93 -22.28 -5.64
C PRO A 366 -5.34 -22.12 -4.23
N PRO A 367 -6.06 -22.48 -3.14
CA PRO A 367 -5.36 -22.79 -1.89
C PRO A 367 -4.21 -23.74 -2.24
N PRO A 368 -3.02 -23.66 -1.63
CA PRO A 368 -1.84 -24.40 -2.12
C PRO A 368 -2.09 -25.92 -2.26
N ARG A 369 -2.51 -26.31 -3.48
CA ARG A 369 -2.70 -27.60 -4.20
C ARG A 369 -4.08 -27.73 -4.88
N ARG A 370 -4.05 -28.31 -6.08
CA ARG A 370 -5.17 -28.89 -6.84
C ARG A 370 -5.02 -30.41 -6.95
N LEU A 371 -6.14 -31.15 -6.87
CA LEU A 371 -6.74 -31.92 -7.98
C LEU A 371 -8.05 -32.63 -7.54
N ILE A 372 -9.16 -32.21 -8.17
CA ILE A 372 -10.32 -33.00 -8.66
C ILE A 372 -11.49 -33.38 -7.70
N ARG A 373 -12.64 -32.77 -8.03
CA ARG A 373 -14.08 -33.18 -7.95
C ARG A 373 -14.69 -33.62 -6.61
N LEU A 374 -15.69 -32.83 -6.17
CA LEU A 374 -16.75 -33.20 -5.22
C LEU A 374 -17.40 -34.55 -5.61
N PRO A 375 -17.87 -35.41 -4.67
CA PRO A 375 -18.53 -35.03 -3.41
C PRO A 375 -18.08 -35.85 -2.18
N GLU A 376 -17.06 -35.38 -1.47
CA GLU A 376 -16.71 -35.77 -0.08
C GLU A 376 -16.04 -34.56 0.59
N PRO A 377 -16.06 -34.42 1.94
CA PRO A 377 -15.52 -33.25 2.63
C PRO A 377 -14.06 -32.98 2.19
N PRO A 378 -13.65 -31.70 2.11
CA PRO A 378 -12.44 -31.31 1.41
C PRO A 378 -11.20 -32.02 1.99
N THR A 379 -10.59 -32.89 1.19
CA THR A 379 -9.28 -33.49 1.48
C THR A 379 -8.24 -32.40 1.66
N ALA A 380 -7.60 -32.34 2.82
CA ALA A 380 -6.52 -31.41 3.08
C ALA A 380 -5.31 -31.69 2.20
N CYS A 381 -4.64 -30.59 1.86
CA CYS A 381 -3.58 -30.58 0.88
C CYS A 381 -2.22 -30.26 1.53
N PRO A 382 -1.21 -31.15 1.43
CA PRO A 382 -0.02 -31.15 2.30
C PRO A 382 1.09 -30.07 2.07
N VAL A 383 0.95 -28.78 2.35
CA VAL A 383 2.03 -27.72 2.35
C VAL A 383 3.24 -27.86 1.37
N PRO A 384 3.39 -27.00 0.33
CA PRO A 384 4.65 -26.92 -0.41
C PRO A 384 5.80 -26.46 0.50
N ARG A 385 6.91 -27.21 0.53
CA ARG A 385 8.12 -26.87 1.30
C ARG A 385 9.14 -26.05 0.50
N GLY A 386 8.71 -25.24 -0.47
CA GLY A 386 9.62 -24.55 -1.40
C GLY A 386 9.13 -23.20 -1.90
N THR A 387 10.03 -22.47 -2.55
CA THR A 387 9.76 -21.19 -3.24
C THR A 387 8.68 -21.40 -4.32
N PRO A 388 7.58 -20.62 -4.32
CA PRO A 388 6.56 -20.75 -5.36
C PRO A 388 7.17 -20.42 -6.73
N THR A 389 6.83 -21.24 -7.73
CA THR A 389 7.38 -21.15 -9.08
C THR A 389 6.32 -20.67 -10.05
N TYR A 390 6.67 -19.69 -10.89
CA TYR A 390 5.80 -19.09 -11.90
C TYR A 390 6.51 -18.98 -13.25
N PRO A 391 5.79 -18.95 -14.38
CA PRO A 391 6.40 -18.68 -15.68
C PRO A 391 7.00 -17.26 -15.76
N TRP A 392 8.19 -17.12 -16.33
CA TRP A 392 8.82 -15.82 -16.59
C TRP A 392 7.93 -14.90 -17.42
N GLU A 393 7.16 -15.46 -18.37
CA GLU A 393 6.23 -14.71 -19.21
C GLU A 393 5.12 -14.02 -18.41
N GLY A 394 4.71 -14.57 -17.25
CA GLY A 394 3.70 -13.96 -16.38
C GLY A 394 4.18 -12.69 -15.66
N ALA A 395 5.50 -12.49 -15.55
CA ALA A 395 6.06 -11.30 -14.92
C ALA A 395 5.85 -10.02 -15.73
N PHE A 396 5.64 -10.12 -17.05
CA PHE A 396 5.46 -8.96 -17.94
C PHE A 396 4.07 -8.33 -17.85
N PRO A 397 2.98 -9.09 -18.06
CA PRO A 397 1.64 -8.54 -17.94
C PRO A 397 1.39 -7.99 -16.54
N ARG A 398 1.96 -8.62 -15.51
CA ARG A 398 1.86 -8.14 -14.12
C ARG A 398 2.46 -6.75 -13.97
N ALA A 399 3.68 -6.54 -14.46
CA ALA A 399 4.35 -5.24 -14.38
C ALA A 399 3.57 -4.18 -15.17
N LEU A 400 3.03 -4.50 -16.35
CA LEU A 400 2.18 -3.59 -17.13
C LEU A 400 0.92 -3.20 -16.34
N SER A 401 0.22 -4.18 -15.77
CA SER A 401 -0.99 -3.95 -14.95
C SER A 401 -0.70 -3.03 -13.77
N ARG A 402 0.39 -3.26 -13.03
CA ARG A 402 0.81 -2.40 -11.93
C ARG A 402 1.19 -0.99 -12.33
N HIS A 403 1.58 -0.83 -13.59
CA HIS A 403 1.89 0.46 -14.16
C HIS A 403 0.70 1.11 -14.86
N HIS A 404 -0.51 0.55 -14.77
CA HIS A 404 -1.72 1.05 -15.44
C HIS A 404 -1.53 1.15 -16.95
N LEU A 405 -0.77 0.21 -17.53
CA LEU A 405 -0.51 0.15 -18.97
C LEU A 405 -1.27 -1.02 -19.56
N GLN A 406 -2.05 -0.75 -20.61
CA GLN A 406 -2.80 -1.76 -21.36
C GLN A 406 -3.79 -2.57 -20.50
N THR A 407 -4.23 -2.01 -19.38
CA THR A 407 -5.19 -2.63 -18.47
C THR A 407 -6.40 -1.74 -18.23
N ARG A 408 -7.54 -2.36 -17.90
CA ARG A 408 -8.76 -1.64 -17.48
C ARG A 408 -8.70 -1.46 -15.98
N TRP A 409 -8.49 -0.24 -15.55
CA TRP A 409 -8.56 0.17 -14.16
C TRP A 409 -9.56 1.30 -14.05
N ASP A 410 -10.75 0.97 -13.58
CA ASP A 410 -11.82 1.94 -13.42
C ASP A 410 -11.52 2.85 -12.21
N ASN A 411 -11.86 4.14 -12.33
CA ASN A 411 -11.69 5.17 -11.29
C ASN A 411 -10.23 5.55 -10.92
N ALA A 412 -9.24 5.25 -11.77
CA ALA A 412 -7.86 5.73 -11.56
C ALA A 412 -7.77 7.27 -11.66
N THR A 413 -7.10 7.88 -10.69
CA THR A 413 -6.75 9.31 -10.67
C THR A 413 -5.25 9.53 -10.85
N THR A 414 -4.84 10.74 -11.23
CA THR A 414 -3.42 11.17 -11.30
C THR A 414 -2.65 10.80 -10.04
N ASP A 415 -3.20 11.12 -8.87
CA ASP A 415 -2.62 10.81 -7.56
C ASP A 415 -2.47 9.30 -7.32
N SER A 416 -3.49 8.52 -7.69
CA SER A 416 -3.48 7.05 -7.50
C SER A 416 -2.46 6.36 -8.40
N VAL A 417 -2.32 6.80 -9.66
CA VAL A 417 -1.36 6.24 -10.61
C VAL A 417 0.06 6.55 -10.17
N VAL A 418 0.34 7.80 -9.78
CA VAL A 418 1.66 8.18 -9.25
C VAL A 418 2.02 7.38 -7.98
N ALA A 419 1.03 7.10 -7.12
CA ALA A 419 1.24 6.25 -5.95
C ALA A 419 1.60 4.81 -6.33
N ASP A 420 0.87 4.23 -7.28
CA ASP A 420 1.01 2.81 -7.64
C ASP A 420 2.31 2.53 -8.40
N VAL A 421 2.83 3.50 -9.17
CA VAL A 421 4.13 3.41 -9.85
C VAL A 421 5.30 3.98 -9.04
N ALA A 422 5.07 4.27 -7.76
CA ALA A 422 5.96 4.91 -6.78
C ALA A 422 6.37 6.36 -7.11
N ALA A 423 6.78 6.64 -8.35
CA ALA A 423 7.11 7.98 -8.83
C ALA A 423 7.16 8.04 -10.37
N VAL A 424 6.82 9.18 -10.97
CA VAL A 424 6.89 9.42 -12.41
C VAL A 424 8.13 10.24 -12.75
N HIS A 425 8.98 9.75 -13.65
CA HIS A 425 10.19 10.46 -14.05
C HIS A 425 9.89 11.79 -14.76
N ALA A 426 10.62 12.85 -14.40
CA ALA A 426 10.35 14.21 -14.83
C ALA A 426 11.59 15.01 -15.25
N ALA A 427 12.66 14.33 -15.70
CA ALA A 427 13.85 15.03 -16.21
C ALA A 427 13.59 15.86 -17.47
N HIS A 428 12.52 15.57 -18.22
CA HIS A 428 12.07 16.37 -19.35
C HIS A 428 10.66 16.92 -19.11
N PRO A 429 10.36 18.18 -19.48
CA PRO A 429 9.07 18.80 -19.17
C PRO A 429 7.86 18.03 -19.68
N LEU A 430 7.94 17.39 -20.86
CA LEU A 430 6.83 16.61 -21.42
C LEU A 430 6.67 15.23 -20.75
N ALA A 431 7.75 14.66 -20.21
CA ALA A 431 7.77 13.28 -19.73
C ALA A 431 6.67 12.96 -18.70
N PRO A 432 6.45 13.74 -17.63
CA PRO A 432 5.43 13.36 -16.65
C PRO A 432 4.00 13.40 -17.23
N TYR A 433 3.72 14.33 -18.14
CA TYR A 433 2.40 14.44 -18.79
C TYR A 433 2.15 13.30 -19.77
N ALA A 434 3.12 13.00 -20.63
CA ALA A 434 3.03 11.87 -21.55
C ALA A 434 2.95 10.52 -20.81
N SER A 435 3.69 10.39 -19.71
CA SER A 435 3.69 9.20 -18.85
C SER A 435 2.32 8.96 -18.21
N LEU A 436 1.65 10.02 -17.75
CA LEU A 436 0.30 9.94 -17.18
C LEU A 436 -0.76 9.73 -18.25
N GLN A 437 -0.66 10.37 -19.42
CA GLN A 437 -1.56 10.13 -20.54
C GLN A 437 -1.58 8.65 -20.96
N ALA A 438 -0.41 8.00 -20.97
CA ALA A 438 -0.32 6.58 -21.30
C ALA A 438 -1.04 5.65 -20.30
N ARG A 439 -1.38 6.16 -19.11
CA ARG A 439 -1.92 5.41 -17.96
C ARG A 439 -3.35 5.81 -17.58
N LEU A 440 -3.80 6.96 -18.04
CA LEU A 440 -5.07 7.57 -17.66
C LEU A 440 -5.87 7.93 -18.92
N PRO A 441 -6.92 7.17 -19.24
CA PRO A 441 -7.85 7.54 -20.29
C PRO A 441 -8.41 8.95 -20.06
N GLY A 442 -8.38 9.80 -21.09
CA GLY A 442 -8.91 11.17 -20.99
C GLY A 442 -8.06 12.16 -20.18
N PHE A 443 -6.82 11.82 -19.85
CA PHE A 443 -5.91 12.71 -19.12
C PHE A 443 -5.76 14.09 -19.77
N ALA A 444 -5.84 15.13 -18.95
CA ALA A 444 -5.57 16.52 -19.34
C ALA A 444 -4.38 17.08 -18.55
N ALA A 445 -3.51 17.85 -19.22
CA ALA A 445 -2.31 18.41 -18.59
C ALA A 445 -2.61 19.27 -17.35
N ALA A 446 -3.73 20.00 -17.37
CA ALA A 446 -4.21 20.80 -16.25
C ALA A 446 -4.43 19.97 -14.97
N GLU A 447 -4.70 18.67 -15.07
CA GLU A 447 -4.90 17.83 -13.89
C GLU A 447 -3.59 17.59 -13.12
N LEU A 448 -2.47 17.41 -13.83
CA LEU A 448 -1.16 17.34 -13.18
C LEU A 448 -0.77 18.70 -12.60
N ASP A 449 -1.04 19.80 -13.29
CA ASP A 449 -0.77 21.15 -12.78
C ASP A 449 -1.53 21.43 -11.48
N ARG A 450 -2.82 21.09 -11.43
CA ARG A 450 -3.62 21.21 -10.20
C ARG A 450 -3.04 20.37 -9.08
N ALA A 451 -2.65 19.12 -9.35
CA ALA A 451 -2.04 18.24 -8.36
C ALA A 451 -0.71 18.78 -7.81
N LEU A 452 0.14 19.35 -8.67
CA LEU A 452 1.47 19.88 -8.32
C LEU A 452 1.44 21.25 -7.66
N TYR A 453 0.55 22.14 -8.10
CA TYR A 453 0.66 23.58 -7.83
C TYR A 453 -0.52 24.18 -7.07
N GLU A 454 -1.67 23.50 -7.04
CA GLU A 454 -2.87 23.98 -6.33
C GLU A 454 -3.18 23.10 -5.13
N ARG A 455 -3.45 21.80 -5.35
CA ARG A 455 -3.76 20.84 -4.29
C ARG A 455 -2.53 20.43 -3.47
N ARG A 456 -1.35 20.58 -4.06
CA ARG A 456 -0.07 20.09 -3.50
C ARG A 456 -0.14 18.63 -3.05
N SER A 457 -0.93 17.82 -3.76
CA SER A 457 -1.03 16.38 -3.50
C SER A 457 0.12 15.61 -4.14
N LEU A 458 0.75 16.21 -5.16
CA LEU A 458 1.99 15.76 -5.77
C LEU A 458 3.07 16.85 -5.67
N VAL A 459 4.34 16.42 -5.73
CA VAL A 459 5.52 17.30 -5.74
C VAL A 459 6.49 16.92 -6.84
N LEU A 460 7.23 17.92 -7.35
CA LEU A 460 8.32 17.73 -8.31
C LEU A 460 9.68 17.83 -7.59
N TYR A 461 10.30 16.70 -7.29
CA TYR A 461 11.44 16.62 -6.35
C TYR A 461 12.63 15.83 -6.88
N ARG A 462 13.86 16.26 -6.53
CA ARG A 462 15.11 15.61 -6.95
C ARG A 462 15.53 14.57 -5.92
N CYS A 463 15.62 13.31 -6.32
CA CYS A 463 15.79 12.18 -5.39
C CYS A 463 16.58 11.01 -5.98
N MET A 464 15.93 9.89 -6.33
CA MET A 464 16.57 8.66 -6.80
C MET A 464 17.58 8.97 -7.90
N ARG A 465 18.84 8.59 -7.66
CA ARG A 465 19.99 8.85 -8.56
C ARG A 465 20.19 10.32 -8.96
N GLY A 466 19.74 11.26 -8.14
CA GLY A 466 19.80 12.70 -8.44
C GLY A 466 18.90 13.16 -9.57
N GLN A 467 17.94 12.33 -10.01
CA GLN A 467 16.98 12.66 -11.05
C GLN A 467 15.73 13.32 -10.48
N LEU A 468 14.96 13.97 -11.36
CA LEU A 468 13.74 14.67 -11.00
C LEU A 468 12.52 13.75 -11.19
N PHE A 469 11.65 13.69 -10.19
CA PHE A 469 10.45 12.86 -10.21
C PHE A 469 9.23 13.63 -9.70
N VAL A 470 8.06 13.29 -10.24
CA VAL A 470 6.76 13.58 -9.65
C VAL A 470 6.40 12.44 -8.70
N MET A 471 6.04 12.75 -7.46
CA MET A 471 5.62 11.77 -6.46
C MET A 471 4.55 12.37 -5.54
N ARG A 472 3.86 11.53 -4.76
CA ARG A 472 2.95 12.01 -3.71
C ARG A 472 3.68 12.81 -2.65
N THR A 473 3.04 13.88 -2.19
CA THR A 473 3.56 14.76 -1.15
C THR A 473 3.85 14.01 0.15
N ASP A 474 2.99 13.08 0.55
CA ASP A 474 3.19 12.26 1.76
C ASP A 474 4.26 11.16 1.61
N PHE A 475 4.72 10.89 0.39
CA PHE A 475 5.87 10.00 0.14
C PHE A 475 7.21 10.75 0.17
N LEU A 476 7.19 12.09 0.07
CA LEU A 476 8.37 12.92 -0.08
C LEU A 476 9.38 12.73 1.07
N ALA A 477 8.93 12.72 2.33
CA ALA A 477 9.82 12.57 3.48
C ALA A 477 10.61 11.25 3.45
N ALA A 478 9.95 10.14 3.08
CA ALA A 478 10.59 8.83 2.95
C ALA A 478 11.65 8.82 1.84
N VAL A 479 11.29 9.35 0.67
CA VAL A 479 12.18 9.41 -0.51
C VAL A 479 13.36 10.35 -0.26
N HIS A 480 13.11 11.50 0.38
CA HIS A 480 14.15 12.44 0.78
C HIS A 480 15.13 11.76 1.73
N ALA A 481 14.67 11.17 2.83
CA ALA A 481 15.55 10.49 3.79
C ALA A 481 16.34 9.33 3.15
N ALA A 482 15.74 8.60 2.20
CA ALA A 482 16.41 7.49 1.52
C ALA A 482 17.52 7.92 0.56
N SER A 483 17.47 9.15 0.01
CA SER A 483 18.31 9.59 -1.12
C SER A 483 19.12 10.88 -0.88
N ASN A 484 18.76 11.70 0.11
CA ASN A 484 19.27 13.07 0.26
C ASN A 484 20.80 13.13 0.43
N THR A 485 21.42 12.16 1.10
CA THR A 485 22.84 12.22 1.44
C THR A 485 23.69 12.26 0.17
N ALA A 486 23.34 11.43 -0.82
CA ALA A 486 24.01 11.44 -2.12
C ALA A 486 23.67 12.71 -2.94
N VAL A 487 22.41 13.14 -2.92
CA VAL A 487 21.92 14.30 -3.69
C VAL A 487 22.54 15.61 -3.18
N VAL A 488 22.52 15.86 -1.87
CA VAL A 488 23.11 17.03 -1.23
C VAL A 488 24.61 17.04 -1.46
N ARG A 489 25.31 15.92 -1.26
CA ARG A 489 26.77 15.84 -1.52
C ARG A 489 27.12 16.23 -2.96
N ALA A 490 26.37 15.74 -3.94
CA ALA A 490 26.58 16.09 -5.35
C ALA A 490 26.29 17.58 -5.62
N ALA A 491 25.20 18.11 -5.05
CA ALA A 491 24.84 19.53 -5.17
C ALA A 491 25.87 20.45 -4.51
N THR A 492 26.39 20.11 -3.33
CA THR A 492 27.45 20.85 -2.64
C THR A 492 28.74 20.87 -3.45
N LYS A 493 29.15 19.72 -4.00
CA LYS A 493 30.33 19.65 -4.88
C LYS A 493 30.17 20.52 -6.13
N HIS A 494 28.97 20.50 -6.73
CA HIS A 494 28.67 21.34 -7.88
C HIS A 494 28.67 22.84 -7.52
N ALA A 495 28.05 23.22 -6.40
CA ALA A 495 28.03 24.59 -5.90
C ALA A 495 29.45 25.11 -5.66
N HIS A 496 30.29 24.33 -4.98
CA HIS A 496 31.69 24.67 -4.76
C HIS A 496 32.46 24.85 -6.07
N TRP A 497 32.29 23.94 -7.04
CA TRP A 497 32.91 24.07 -8.37
C TRP A 497 32.48 25.34 -9.13
N ARG A 498 31.26 25.84 -8.86
CA ARG A 498 30.72 27.09 -9.41
C ARG A 498 31.09 28.33 -8.58
N GLY A 499 31.93 28.20 -7.56
CA GLY A 499 32.35 29.31 -6.69
C GLY A 499 31.33 29.68 -5.61
N VAL A 500 30.40 28.79 -5.26
CA VAL A 500 29.46 28.96 -4.15
C VAL A 500 29.94 28.08 -2.99
N ASP A 501 30.72 28.67 -2.09
CA ASP A 501 31.17 28.04 -0.84
C ASP A 501 30.11 28.19 0.29
N GLU A 502 30.40 27.63 1.47
CA GLU A 502 29.47 27.65 2.62
C GLU A 502 29.15 29.09 3.07
N GLY A 503 30.14 29.99 3.03
CA GLY A 503 29.95 31.39 3.41
C GLY A 503 29.05 32.14 2.42
N THR A 504 29.30 31.98 1.13
CA THR A 504 28.50 32.53 0.04
C THR A 504 27.06 32.01 0.08
N PHE A 505 26.90 30.70 0.28
CA PHE A 505 25.59 30.08 0.40
C PHE A 505 24.82 30.60 1.61
N SER A 506 25.48 30.72 2.78
CA SER A 506 24.86 31.21 4.01
C SER A 506 24.45 32.69 3.92
N ALA A 507 25.17 33.49 3.12
CA ALA A 507 24.83 34.90 2.90
C ALA A 507 23.67 35.08 1.88
N LEU A 508 23.61 34.26 0.82
CA LEU A 508 22.63 34.43 -0.27
C LEU A 508 21.32 33.67 -0.03
N SER A 509 21.36 32.48 0.56
CA SER A 509 20.17 31.63 0.70
C SER A 509 19.03 32.25 1.54
N PRO A 510 19.26 32.99 2.65
CA PRO A 510 18.18 33.65 3.38
C PRO A 510 17.48 34.72 2.55
N ARG A 511 18.24 35.53 1.80
CA ARG A 511 17.70 36.57 0.92
C ARG A 511 16.84 36.00 -0.21
N ILE A 512 17.23 34.84 -0.75
CA ILE A 512 16.41 34.12 -1.74
C ILE A 512 15.12 33.60 -1.09
N LEU A 513 15.21 33.04 0.12
CA LEU A 513 14.01 32.56 0.84
C LEU A 513 13.04 33.70 1.14
N ASP A 514 13.53 34.85 1.61
CA ASP A 514 12.69 36.00 1.91
C ASP A 514 11.96 36.49 0.65
N LEU A 515 12.67 36.61 -0.48
CA LEU A 515 12.05 36.96 -1.76
C LEU A 515 11.02 35.91 -2.21
N ALA A 516 11.32 34.62 -2.04
CA ALA A 516 10.44 33.53 -2.44
C ALA A 516 9.19 33.40 -1.54
N ARG A 517 9.22 33.91 -0.30
CA ARG A 517 8.06 33.99 0.60
C ARG A 517 7.04 35.00 0.14
N GLU A 518 7.49 36.11 -0.47
CA GLU A 518 6.59 37.13 -1.02
C GLU A 518 5.85 36.60 -2.26
N ARG A 519 6.54 35.84 -3.13
CA ARG A 519 5.98 35.26 -4.35
C ARG A 519 6.87 34.17 -4.94
N PRO A 520 6.33 33.30 -5.82
CA PRO A 520 7.15 32.37 -6.60
C PRO A 520 8.16 33.11 -7.50
N VAL A 521 9.45 32.79 -7.38
CA VAL A 521 10.55 33.48 -8.10
C VAL A 521 11.40 32.54 -8.94
N SER A 522 11.84 33.00 -10.10
CA SER A 522 12.77 32.31 -10.99
C SER A 522 14.22 32.72 -10.74
N THR A 523 15.18 31.96 -11.29
CA THR A 523 16.61 32.32 -11.21
C THR A 523 16.94 33.66 -11.86
N GLU A 524 16.17 34.08 -12.86
CA GLU A 524 16.38 35.35 -13.56
C GLU A 524 15.90 36.53 -12.71
N GLU A 525 14.71 36.42 -12.12
CA GLU A 525 14.17 37.43 -11.19
C GLU A 525 15.05 37.57 -9.95
N ILE A 526 15.53 36.46 -9.37
CA ILE A 526 16.50 36.49 -8.26
C ILE A 526 17.77 37.26 -8.65
N ARG A 527 18.28 37.05 -9.88
CA ARG A 527 19.48 37.76 -10.37
C ARG A 527 19.20 39.26 -10.53
N ALA A 528 18.05 39.62 -11.07
CA ALA A 528 17.67 41.02 -11.32
C ALA A 528 17.47 41.80 -10.02
N GLU A 529 16.84 41.19 -9.02
CA GLU A 529 16.43 41.86 -7.78
C GLU A 529 17.52 41.83 -6.71
N LEU A 530 18.19 40.69 -6.50
CA LEU A 530 19.20 40.57 -5.44
C LEU A 530 20.61 40.99 -5.90
N LYS A 531 20.83 41.04 -7.22
CA LYS A 531 22.11 41.38 -7.89
C LYS A 531 23.33 40.71 -7.24
N PRO A 532 23.32 39.39 -6.98
CA PRO A 532 24.43 38.73 -6.30
C PRO A 532 25.65 38.58 -7.23
N SER A 533 26.84 38.64 -6.66
CA SER A 533 28.09 38.28 -7.36
C SER A 533 28.24 36.76 -7.55
N ALA A 534 27.51 35.96 -6.77
CA ALA A 534 27.55 34.50 -6.78
C ALA A 534 26.64 33.86 -7.86
N ASP A 535 26.90 32.59 -8.17
CA ASP A 535 26.07 31.81 -9.09
C ASP A 535 24.71 31.46 -8.46
N VAL A 536 23.66 32.17 -8.89
CA VAL A 536 22.27 31.96 -8.46
C VAL A 536 21.78 30.54 -8.78
N ALA A 537 22.11 30.00 -9.96
CA ALA A 537 21.60 28.69 -10.37
C ALA A 537 22.22 27.56 -9.53
N ALA A 538 23.51 27.67 -9.22
CA ALA A 538 24.20 26.76 -8.32
C ALA A 538 23.66 26.85 -6.89
N THR A 539 23.43 28.06 -6.38
CA THR A 539 22.82 28.31 -5.07
C THR A 539 21.42 27.69 -4.97
N VAL A 540 20.53 28.00 -5.94
CA VAL A 540 19.17 27.45 -5.98
C VAL A 540 19.19 25.93 -6.09
N THR A 541 20.10 25.35 -6.87
CA THR A 541 20.26 23.88 -6.96
C THR A 541 20.60 23.26 -5.61
N LEU A 542 21.49 23.88 -4.83
CA LEU A 542 21.83 23.44 -3.48
C LEU A 542 20.68 23.65 -2.50
N MET A 543 19.94 24.77 -2.59
CA MET A 543 18.74 25.02 -1.78
C MET A 543 17.65 23.96 -2.03
N LEU A 544 17.41 23.59 -3.29
CA LEU A 544 16.48 22.51 -3.66
C LEU A 544 16.93 21.15 -3.11
N ALA A 545 18.24 20.84 -3.19
CA ALA A 545 18.79 19.60 -2.65
C ALA A 545 18.70 19.50 -1.12
N LYS A 546 18.90 20.63 -0.42
CA LYS A 546 18.74 20.75 1.03
C LYS A 546 17.27 20.87 1.48
N GLY A 547 16.32 20.90 0.54
CA GLY A 547 14.89 21.00 0.86
C GLY A 547 14.44 22.37 1.38
N LEU A 548 15.19 23.44 1.08
CA LEU A 548 14.81 24.81 1.45
C LEU A 548 13.79 25.41 0.47
N LEU A 549 13.91 25.04 -0.81
CA LEU A 549 13.00 25.44 -1.87
C LEU A 549 12.29 24.23 -2.46
N LEU A 550 11.14 24.48 -3.08
CA LEU A 550 10.40 23.56 -3.93
C LEU A 550 10.25 24.16 -5.33
N ARG A 551 10.28 23.31 -6.37
CA ARG A 551 9.97 23.72 -7.74
C ARG A 551 8.48 24.02 -7.86
N ASP A 552 8.15 25.20 -8.35
CA ASP A 552 6.78 25.63 -8.61
C ASP A 552 6.50 25.70 -10.12
N ARG A 553 5.52 26.53 -10.52
CA ARG A 553 5.07 26.62 -11.91
C ARG A 553 6.23 26.96 -12.86
N PRO A 554 6.20 26.44 -14.10
CA PRO A 554 7.06 26.92 -15.17
C PRO A 554 6.97 28.43 -15.37
N VAL A 555 8.01 29.06 -15.93
CA VAL A 555 7.98 30.51 -16.18
C VAL A 555 7.05 30.83 -17.36
N ASP A 556 7.18 30.09 -18.46
CA ASP A 556 6.38 30.30 -19.67
C ASP A 556 5.71 29.01 -20.19
N GLY A 557 4.47 28.76 -19.79
CA GLY A 557 3.70 27.59 -20.21
C GLY A 557 4.20 26.25 -19.63
N TRP A 558 3.35 25.23 -19.65
CA TRP A 558 3.55 23.97 -18.90
C TRP A 558 4.80 23.15 -19.31
N LEU A 559 5.37 23.41 -20.49
CA LEU A 559 6.53 22.70 -21.05
C LEU A 559 7.87 23.44 -20.95
N ASP A 560 7.90 24.66 -20.43
CA ASP A 560 9.16 25.38 -20.25
C ASP A 560 10.10 24.62 -19.31
N ARG A 561 11.39 24.85 -19.43
CA ARG A 561 12.42 24.30 -18.53
C ARG A 561 12.75 25.25 -17.39
N ALA A 562 12.57 26.57 -17.61
CA ALA A 562 12.67 27.53 -16.52
C ALA A 562 11.51 27.31 -15.55
N ARG A 563 11.80 27.51 -14.27
CA ARG A 563 10.88 27.23 -13.16
C ARG A 563 10.93 28.38 -12.18
N ARG A 564 9.78 28.64 -11.56
CA ARG A 564 9.70 29.42 -10.33
C ARG A 564 9.94 28.50 -9.13
N PHE A 565 10.28 29.10 -8.01
CA PHE A 565 10.59 28.42 -6.76
C PHE A 565 9.84 29.09 -5.62
N VAL A 566 9.41 28.27 -4.66
CA VAL A 566 8.75 28.69 -3.43
C VAL A 566 9.45 28.03 -2.25
N PRO A 567 9.41 28.60 -1.03
CA PRO A 567 9.88 27.94 0.17
C PRO A 567 9.10 26.64 0.39
N LEU A 568 9.81 25.54 0.71
CA LEU A 568 9.18 24.23 0.88
C LEU A 568 8.20 24.22 2.06
N ASP A 569 8.59 24.83 3.18
CA ASP A 569 7.80 24.95 4.41
C ASP A 569 6.49 25.73 4.21
N SER A 570 6.49 26.67 3.27
CA SER A 570 5.32 27.50 2.94
C SER A 570 4.40 26.79 1.94
N ALA A 571 4.97 25.99 1.04
CA ALA A 571 4.23 25.30 -0.01
C ALA A 571 3.54 24.01 0.48
N ILE A 572 4.16 23.28 1.40
CA ILE A 572 3.69 22.00 1.95
C ILE A 572 3.99 21.93 3.47
N PRO A 573 3.35 22.77 4.30
CA PRO A 573 3.66 22.88 5.73
C PRO A 573 3.47 21.57 6.51
N GLU A 574 2.67 20.64 5.99
CA GLU A 574 2.45 19.31 6.54
C GLU A 574 3.65 18.36 6.37
N VAL A 575 4.57 18.65 5.44
CA VAL A 575 5.73 17.77 5.19
C VAL A 575 6.95 18.23 5.96
N ARG A 576 7.49 17.31 6.75
CA ARG A 576 8.76 17.48 7.45
C ARG A 576 9.81 16.57 6.85
N LEU A 577 10.85 17.14 6.23
CA LEU A 577 11.89 16.36 5.53
C LEU A 577 12.90 15.71 6.48
N ASP A 578 13.10 16.31 7.65
CA ASP A 578 13.87 15.75 8.76
C ASP A 578 13.09 14.66 9.51
N ALA A 579 11.80 14.53 9.20
CA ALA A 579 10.90 13.53 9.73
C ALA A 579 11.10 12.14 9.09
N MET A 580 12.32 11.72 8.74
CA MET A 580 12.61 10.27 8.70
C MET A 580 14.08 9.96 8.91
N SER A 581 14.38 8.84 9.57
CA SER A 581 15.74 8.28 9.48
C SER A 581 15.98 7.72 8.09
N GLU A 582 17.23 7.72 7.64
CA GLU A 582 17.61 7.17 6.34
C GLU A 582 17.16 5.70 6.19
N THR A 583 17.33 4.87 7.23
CA THR A 583 16.93 3.46 7.22
C THR A 583 15.41 3.28 7.08
N ALA A 584 14.61 4.08 7.79
CA ALA A 584 13.15 4.02 7.65
C ALA A 584 12.69 4.49 6.27
N GLY A 585 13.30 5.55 5.72
CA GLY A 585 13.05 6.01 4.36
C GLY A 585 13.37 4.93 3.32
N GLN A 586 14.52 4.26 3.47
CA GLN A 586 14.92 3.15 2.60
C GLN A 586 13.94 1.98 2.66
N LEU A 587 13.44 1.61 3.84
CA LEU A 587 12.44 0.56 4.00
C LEU A 587 11.16 0.87 3.21
N ILE A 588 10.61 2.09 3.35
CA ILE A 588 9.39 2.51 2.65
C ILE A 588 9.63 2.58 1.13
N LEU A 589 10.76 3.15 0.70
CA LEU A 589 11.10 3.26 -0.73
C LEU A 589 11.29 1.88 -1.39
N VAL A 590 12.01 0.97 -0.74
CA VAL A 590 12.22 -0.41 -1.23
C VAL A 590 10.90 -1.15 -1.31
N ARG A 591 10.04 -1.03 -0.29
CA ARG A 591 8.70 -1.61 -0.29
C ARG A 591 7.87 -1.11 -1.46
N ALA A 592 7.80 0.22 -1.65
CA ALA A 592 7.06 0.85 -2.75
C ALA A 592 7.56 0.36 -4.12
N TYR A 593 8.88 0.26 -4.29
CA TYR A 593 9.47 -0.29 -5.50
C TYR A 593 9.08 -1.76 -5.73
N ILE A 594 9.19 -2.64 -4.73
CA ILE A 594 8.81 -4.05 -4.91
C ILE A 594 7.32 -4.18 -5.26
N ARG A 595 6.44 -3.37 -4.66
CA ARG A 595 5.01 -3.36 -5.01
C ARG A 595 4.78 -3.00 -6.48
N ALA A 596 5.42 -1.95 -6.96
CA ALA A 596 5.27 -1.45 -8.33
C ALA A 596 5.88 -2.41 -9.37
N PHE A 597 7.10 -2.90 -9.13
CA PHE A 597 7.91 -3.55 -10.16
C PHE A 597 8.10 -5.06 -10.01
N GLY A 598 7.71 -5.66 -8.87
CA GLY A 598 7.87 -7.09 -8.60
C GLY A 598 7.39 -8.02 -9.75
N PRO A 599 7.93 -9.24 -9.87
CA PRO A 599 9.10 -9.75 -9.17
C PRO A 599 10.39 -9.05 -9.61
N VAL A 600 11.27 -8.75 -8.67
CA VAL A 600 12.50 -7.95 -8.87
C VAL A 600 13.69 -8.59 -8.18
N ARG A 601 14.90 -8.41 -8.73
CA ARG A 601 16.13 -8.80 -8.04
C ARG A 601 16.64 -7.65 -7.18
N ILE A 602 17.50 -7.96 -6.21
CA ILE A 602 18.19 -6.96 -5.38
C ILE A 602 18.92 -5.92 -6.26
N ARG A 603 19.50 -6.35 -7.39
CA ARG A 603 20.18 -5.46 -8.33
C ARG A 603 19.25 -4.43 -8.96
N ASP A 604 18.01 -4.83 -9.27
CA ASP A 604 17.00 -3.95 -9.87
C ASP A 604 16.55 -2.88 -8.86
N ILE A 605 16.26 -3.32 -7.63
CA ILE A 605 15.91 -2.43 -6.50
C ILE A 605 17.02 -1.42 -6.24
N ALA A 606 18.27 -1.90 -6.09
CA ALA A 606 19.41 -1.04 -5.78
C ALA A 606 19.67 -0.03 -6.90
N TRP A 607 19.57 -0.46 -8.16
CA TRP A 607 19.78 0.39 -9.31
C TRP A 607 18.71 1.48 -9.44
N TRP A 608 17.42 1.17 -9.24
CA TRP A 608 16.35 2.16 -9.36
C TRP A 608 16.34 3.14 -8.20
N THR A 609 16.38 2.63 -6.96
CA THR A 609 16.29 3.45 -5.75
C THR A 609 17.56 4.29 -5.52
N GLY A 610 18.72 3.81 -6.00
CA GLY A 610 20.03 4.35 -5.63
C GLY A 610 20.51 3.90 -4.24
N VAL A 611 19.75 3.01 -3.58
CA VAL A 611 20.12 2.43 -2.27
C VAL A 611 21.07 1.26 -2.48
N GLY A 612 22.16 1.21 -1.71
CA GLY A 612 23.17 0.15 -1.85
C GLY A 612 22.60 -1.26 -1.63
N PRO A 613 23.06 -2.30 -2.35
CA PRO A 613 22.52 -3.66 -2.26
C PRO A 613 22.43 -4.23 -0.84
N ARG A 614 23.43 -3.95 0.01
CA ARG A 614 23.43 -4.40 1.43
C ARG A 614 22.26 -3.83 2.21
N ARG A 615 21.95 -2.54 2.01
CA ARG A 615 20.83 -1.87 2.69
C ARG A 615 19.48 -2.32 2.12
N VAL A 616 19.41 -2.63 0.82
CA VAL A 616 18.25 -3.29 0.22
C VAL A 616 17.99 -4.66 0.86
N GLN A 617 19.02 -5.49 1.01
CA GLN A 617 18.89 -6.78 1.68
C GLN A 617 18.43 -6.64 3.14
N GLU A 618 18.93 -5.63 3.85
CA GLU A 618 18.49 -5.32 5.22
C GLU A 618 17.04 -4.85 5.28
N ALA A 619 16.60 -4.03 4.33
CA ALA A 619 15.20 -3.65 4.20
C ALA A 619 14.30 -4.86 3.94
N ILE A 620 14.68 -5.76 3.01
CA ILE A 620 13.94 -7.00 2.74
C ILE A 620 13.87 -7.89 3.99
N ARG A 621 15.00 -8.08 4.69
CA ARG A 621 15.06 -8.87 5.93
C ARG A 621 14.16 -8.29 7.03
N THR A 622 14.14 -6.95 7.14
CA THR A 622 13.30 -6.23 8.09
C THR A 622 11.82 -6.41 7.78
N MET A 623 11.43 -6.44 6.50
CA MET A 623 10.04 -6.69 6.07
C MET A 623 9.57 -8.13 6.28
N GLY A 624 10.49 -9.09 6.44
CA GLY A 624 10.14 -10.46 6.83
C GLY A 624 9.14 -11.13 5.86
N ASP A 625 8.00 -11.59 6.38
CA ASP A 625 6.96 -12.29 5.62
C ASP A 625 6.15 -11.39 4.67
N GLU A 626 6.44 -10.09 4.64
CA GLU A 626 5.84 -9.17 3.68
C GLU A 626 6.44 -9.31 2.28
N ILE A 627 7.71 -9.70 2.19
CA ILE A 627 8.42 -9.92 0.94
C ILE A 627 8.78 -11.40 0.86
N VAL A 628 8.39 -12.05 -0.23
CA VAL A 628 8.68 -13.45 -0.49
C VAL A 628 9.59 -13.58 -1.69
N GLU A 629 10.40 -14.63 -1.65
CA GLU A 629 11.13 -15.09 -2.82
C GLU A 629 10.17 -15.87 -3.74
N VAL A 630 10.31 -15.69 -5.05
CA VAL A 630 9.59 -16.42 -6.09
C VAL A 630 10.59 -16.95 -7.10
N ALA A 631 10.37 -18.16 -7.60
CA ALA A 631 11.15 -18.73 -8.69
C ALA A 631 10.43 -18.43 -10.01
N LEU A 632 11.19 -18.02 -11.04
CA LEU A 632 10.65 -17.72 -12.36
C LEU A 632 11.23 -18.70 -13.38
N GLU A 633 10.41 -19.66 -13.82
CA GLU A 633 10.79 -20.65 -14.83
C GLU A 633 11.02 -19.96 -16.18
N GLY A 634 12.16 -20.25 -16.83
CA GLY A 634 12.55 -19.59 -18.08
C GLY A 634 13.15 -18.19 -17.91
N ALA A 635 13.40 -17.74 -16.67
CA ALA A 635 14.05 -16.46 -16.44
C ALA A 635 15.51 -16.47 -16.97
N PRO A 636 16.04 -15.32 -17.42
CA PRO A 636 17.42 -15.24 -17.95
C PRO A 636 18.53 -15.48 -16.92
N SER A 637 18.19 -15.61 -15.64
CA SER A 637 19.12 -15.73 -14.52
C SER A 637 18.49 -16.58 -13.42
N ASP A 638 19.30 -17.39 -12.75
CA ASP A 638 18.91 -18.16 -11.55
C ASP A 638 18.92 -17.31 -10.26
N ASP A 639 19.08 -15.98 -10.38
CA ASP A 639 19.01 -15.05 -9.24
C ASP A 639 17.66 -15.14 -8.51
N SER A 640 17.67 -14.96 -7.19
CA SER A 640 16.44 -14.81 -6.39
C SER A 640 15.61 -13.60 -6.83
N TYR A 641 14.35 -13.83 -7.16
CA TYR A 641 13.36 -12.78 -7.41
C TYR A 641 12.50 -12.55 -6.18
N PHE A 642 12.26 -11.28 -5.85
CA PHE A 642 11.49 -10.86 -4.70
C PHE A 642 10.20 -10.18 -5.12
N MET A 643 9.11 -10.49 -4.41
CA MET A 643 7.80 -9.92 -4.62
C MET A 643 7.12 -9.66 -3.28
N HIS A 644 6.17 -8.73 -3.26
CA HIS A 644 5.33 -8.57 -2.08
C HIS A 644 4.38 -9.76 -1.96
N ALA A 645 4.29 -10.39 -0.78
CA ALA A 645 3.51 -11.61 -0.60
C ALA A 645 2.01 -11.43 -0.93
N GLY A 646 1.43 -10.28 -0.59
CA GLY A 646 0.06 -9.93 -0.97
C GLY A 646 -0.16 -9.58 -2.45
N ASP A 647 0.85 -9.73 -3.32
CA ASP A 647 0.75 -9.49 -4.77
C ASP A 647 1.12 -10.73 -5.62
N ILE A 648 1.53 -11.86 -5.02
CA ILE A 648 2.04 -13.02 -5.78
C ILE A 648 1.01 -13.66 -6.71
N ASP A 649 -0.26 -13.51 -6.36
CA ASP A 649 -1.42 -13.96 -7.11
C ASP A 649 -1.57 -13.28 -8.47
N GLU A 650 -0.92 -12.14 -8.65
CA GLU A 650 -0.92 -11.39 -9.89
C GLU A 650 -0.10 -12.07 -10.99
N LEU A 651 0.86 -12.93 -10.64
CA LEU A 651 1.65 -13.65 -11.64
C LEU A 651 0.83 -14.68 -12.40
N ASP A 652 -0.14 -15.31 -11.73
CA ASP A 652 -1.02 -16.30 -12.33
C ASP A 652 -2.15 -15.67 -13.14
N THR A 653 -2.56 -14.45 -12.79
CA THR A 653 -3.78 -13.81 -13.32
C THR A 653 -3.51 -12.73 -14.34
N ALA A 654 -2.37 -12.04 -14.28
CA ALA A 654 -2.10 -10.94 -15.19
C ALA A 654 -2.00 -11.43 -16.64
N ARG A 655 -2.73 -10.77 -17.53
CA ARG A 655 -2.74 -11.03 -18.97
C ARG A 655 -2.55 -9.72 -19.73
N THR A 656 -1.98 -9.84 -20.92
CA THR A 656 -1.90 -8.73 -21.86
C THR A 656 -3.06 -8.87 -22.83
N GLU A 657 -3.83 -7.79 -22.97
CA GLU A 657 -4.93 -7.74 -23.93
C GLU A 657 -4.35 -7.54 -25.35
N PRO A 658 -4.78 -8.34 -26.34
CA PRO A 658 -4.40 -8.13 -27.75
C PRO A 658 -4.76 -6.74 -28.25
N ASP A 659 -4.02 -6.25 -29.25
CA ASP A 659 -4.25 -4.97 -29.93
C ASP A 659 -4.26 -3.73 -29.00
N THR A 660 -3.65 -3.86 -27.82
CA THR A 660 -3.45 -2.73 -26.91
C THR A 660 -2.13 -2.03 -27.19
N THR A 661 -2.16 -0.69 -27.11
CA THR A 661 -0.98 0.15 -27.39
C THR A 661 -0.80 1.25 -26.35
N SER A 662 0.44 1.47 -25.93
CA SER A 662 0.85 2.58 -25.06
C SER A 662 2.06 3.31 -25.65
N LEU A 663 2.05 4.65 -25.59
CA LEU A 663 3.19 5.50 -25.96
C LEU A 663 3.84 6.01 -24.68
N LEU A 664 5.02 5.50 -24.35
CA LEU A 664 5.78 5.94 -23.17
C LEU A 664 6.83 6.98 -23.57
N PRO A 665 7.00 8.06 -22.79
CA PRO A 665 8.03 9.05 -23.06
C PRO A 665 9.43 8.52 -22.75
N SER A 666 10.45 9.25 -23.21
CA SER A 666 11.84 9.00 -22.81
C SER A 666 11.97 8.97 -21.29
N MET A 667 12.74 8.00 -20.79
CA MET A 667 13.01 7.80 -19.36
C MET A 667 11.77 7.48 -18.51
N ASP A 668 10.67 7.01 -19.12
CA ASP A 668 9.48 6.59 -18.38
C ASP A 668 9.84 5.58 -17.28
N THR A 669 9.21 5.72 -16.12
CA THR A 669 9.44 4.90 -14.92
C THR A 669 9.39 3.40 -15.19
N PHE A 670 8.54 2.93 -16.12
CA PHE A 670 8.48 1.52 -16.52
C PHE A 670 9.76 1.06 -17.22
N THR A 671 10.17 1.76 -18.28
CA THR A 671 11.40 1.44 -19.05
C THR A 671 12.68 1.63 -18.22
N MET A 672 12.65 2.58 -17.29
CA MET A 672 13.73 2.87 -16.37
C MET A 672 13.54 2.19 -15.01
N GLY A 673 12.73 1.13 -14.93
CA GLY A 673 12.39 0.40 -13.69
C GLY A 673 13.41 -0.66 -13.27
N TYR A 674 14.13 -1.24 -14.22
CA TYR A 674 14.97 -2.42 -13.98
C TYR A 674 16.43 -2.16 -14.40
N ALA A 675 17.37 -2.78 -13.69
CA ALA A 675 18.79 -2.71 -14.04
C ALA A 675 19.02 -3.43 -15.38
N ASP A 676 18.33 -4.56 -15.55
CA ASP A 676 18.37 -5.38 -16.75
C ASP A 676 17.39 -4.85 -17.80
N LYS A 677 17.96 -4.39 -18.92
CA LYS A 677 17.23 -3.74 -20.00
C LYS A 677 16.58 -4.73 -20.97
N GLY A 678 17.06 -5.97 -20.98
CA GLY A 678 16.55 -7.05 -21.82
C GLY A 678 15.21 -7.60 -21.37
N ARG A 679 14.65 -7.10 -20.26
CA ARG A 679 13.35 -7.56 -19.76
C ARG A 679 12.27 -7.35 -20.83
N PHE A 680 11.99 -6.11 -21.23
CA PHE A 680 10.83 -5.79 -22.10
C PHE A 680 11.19 -5.52 -23.57
N VAL A 681 12.47 -5.60 -23.91
CA VAL A 681 13.00 -5.23 -25.21
C VAL A 681 13.78 -6.42 -25.75
N ALA A 682 13.44 -6.86 -26.96
CA ALA A 682 14.18 -7.93 -27.63
C ALA A 682 15.67 -7.54 -27.73
N PRO A 683 16.62 -8.47 -27.53
CA PRO A 683 18.06 -8.18 -27.52
C PRO A 683 18.55 -7.34 -28.72
N GLU A 684 18.05 -7.62 -29.92
CA GLU A 684 18.33 -6.93 -31.17
C GLU A 684 17.87 -5.46 -31.19
N HIS A 685 16.85 -5.12 -30.40
CA HIS A 685 16.26 -3.79 -30.32
C HIS A 685 16.84 -2.92 -29.20
N LEU A 686 17.62 -3.50 -28.28
CA LEU A 686 18.17 -2.80 -27.11
C LEU A 686 18.92 -1.52 -27.49
N ARG A 687 19.75 -1.57 -28.54
CA ARG A 687 20.57 -0.44 -29.00
C ARG A 687 19.77 0.72 -29.61
N PHE A 688 18.50 0.49 -29.95
CA PHE A 688 17.58 1.50 -30.45
C PHE A 688 16.75 2.12 -29.33
N VAL A 689 16.60 1.42 -28.20
CA VAL A 689 15.82 1.89 -27.05
C VAL A 689 16.70 2.59 -26.00
N PHE A 690 17.92 2.09 -25.76
CA PHE A 690 18.82 2.59 -24.73
C PHE A 690 20.09 3.21 -25.33
N ASP A 691 20.51 4.36 -24.81
CA ASP A 691 21.82 4.95 -25.13
C ASP A 691 22.96 4.30 -24.33
N ARG A 692 24.21 4.70 -24.61
CA ARG A 692 25.42 4.21 -23.90
C ARG A 692 25.42 4.49 -22.39
N ALA A 693 24.64 5.46 -21.94
CA ALA A 693 24.50 5.78 -20.52
C ALA A 693 23.33 5.01 -19.86
N GLY A 694 22.63 4.16 -20.62
CA GLY A 694 21.50 3.38 -20.15
C GLY A 694 20.19 4.16 -20.05
N ASN A 695 20.10 5.33 -20.71
CA ASN A 695 18.88 6.13 -20.76
C ASN A 695 17.92 5.57 -21.82
N ALA A 696 16.67 5.34 -21.43
CA ALA A 696 15.61 4.90 -22.33
C ALA A 696 15.05 6.06 -23.17
N THR A 697 14.78 5.79 -24.44
CA THR A 697 14.04 6.69 -25.33
C THR A 697 12.53 6.53 -25.20
N SER A 698 11.76 7.32 -25.96
CA SER A 698 10.32 7.20 -26.09
C SER A 698 9.95 5.95 -26.87
N VAL A 699 9.21 5.04 -26.23
CA VAL A 699 8.88 3.72 -26.79
C VAL A 699 7.39 3.57 -27.07
N ILE A 700 7.09 2.70 -28.03
CA ILE A 700 5.75 2.22 -28.34
C ILE A 700 5.68 0.78 -27.83
N ILE A 701 4.74 0.52 -26.93
CA ILE A 701 4.42 -0.82 -26.45
C ILE A 701 3.17 -1.29 -27.19
N VAL A 702 3.26 -2.43 -27.88
CA VAL A 702 2.14 -3.10 -28.57
C VAL A 702 2.03 -4.49 -27.97
N SER A 703 0.83 -4.86 -27.50
CA SER A 703 0.56 -6.19 -26.95
C SER A 703 1.64 -6.62 -25.93
N GLY A 704 1.99 -5.70 -25.02
CA GLY A 704 2.94 -5.92 -23.92
C GLY A 704 4.43 -5.89 -24.26
N ARG A 705 4.81 -5.70 -25.53
CA ARG A 705 6.22 -5.66 -25.96
C ARG A 705 6.59 -4.32 -26.58
N VAL A 706 7.85 -3.92 -26.40
CA VAL A 706 8.37 -2.73 -27.09
C VAL A 706 8.52 -3.04 -28.58
N ALA A 707 7.64 -2.47 -29.39
CA ALA A 707 7.56 -2.69 -30.84
C ALA A 707 8.18 -1.55 -31.66
N GLY A 708 8.51 -0.43 -31.03
CA GLY A 708 9.09 0.71 -31.73
C GLY A 708 9.38 1.91 -30.84
N VAL A 709 9.71 3.01 -31.49
CA VAL A 709 10.01 4.31 -30.86
C VAL A 709 9.22 5.42 -31.53
N TRP A 710 9.03 6.51 -30.80
CA TRP A 710 8.37 7.71 -31.31
C TRP A 710 9.12 8.98 -30.94
N ASP A 711 8.89 10.07 -31.69
CA ASP A 711 9.45 11.40 -31.44
C ASP A 711 8.41 12.48 -31.79
N ILE A 712 8.55 13.68 -31.26
CA ILE A 712 7.69 14.82 -31.60
C ILE A 712 8.52 15.86 -32.34
N VAL A 713 8.01 16.37 -33.45
CA VAL A 713 8.56 17.52 -34.18
C VAL A 713 7.61 18.71 -34.02
N SER A 714 8.14 19.89 -33.65
CA SER A 714 7.33 21.10 -33.45
C SER A 714 7.45 22.12 -34.59
N LYS A 715 8.50 22.05 -35.41
CA LYS A 715 8.77 22.97 -36.51
C LYS A 715 9.47 22.22 -37.66
N PRO A 716 9.28 22.60 -38.93
CA PRO A 716 8.40 23.68 -39.41
C PRO A 716 6.91 23.35 -39.30
N THR A 717 6.55 22.07 -39.44
CA THR A 717 5.17 21.57 -39.27
C THR A 717 5.11 20.61 -38.09
N PRO A 718 4.21 20.81 -37.11
CA PRO A 718 4.00 19.87 -36.02
C PRO A 718 3.68 18.46 -36.53
N SER A 719 4.36 17.45 -36.00
CA SER A 719 4.12 16.03 -36.34
C SER A 719 4.66 15.11 -35.25
N VAL A 720 4.18 13.87 -35.26
CA VAL A 720 4.74 12.79 -34.43
C VAL A 720 5.39 11.77 -35.36
N LEU A 721 6.67 11.51 -35.13
CA LEU A 721 7.44 10.52 -35.86
C LEU A 721 7.29 9.16 -35.19
N VAL A 722 7.13 8.11 -35.98
CA VAL A 722 6.99 6.73 -35.52
C VAL A 722 7.92 5.82 -36.30
N HIS A 723 8.67 4.98 -35.60
CA HIS A 723 9.44 3.90 -36.20
C HIS A 723 9.11 2.60 -35.46
N LEU A 724 8.61 1.61 -36.20
CA LEU A 724 8.40 0.26 -35.68
C LEU A 724 9.57 -0.62 -36.09
N PHE A 725 10.03 -1.45 -35.16
CA PHE A 725 11.16 -2.35 -35.39
C PHE A 725 10.78 -3.56 -36.24
N GLU A 726 9.53 -4.00 -36.12
CA GLU A 726 8.97 -5.16 -36.81
C GLU A 726 7.63 -4.79 -37.48
N GLY A 727 7.18 -5.64 -38.41
CA GLY A 727 5.85 -5.53 -38.99
C GLY A 727 4.77 -5.84 -37.95
N VAL A 728 3.85 -4.91 -37.73
CA VAL A 728 2.67 -5.09 -36.87
C VAL A 728 1.42 -5.36 -37.72
N SER A 729 0.38 -5.93 -37.09
CA SER A 729 -0.91 -6.13 -37.76
C SER A 729 -1.56 -4.80 -38.17
N ALA A 730 -2.55 -4.86 -39.06
CA ALA A 730 -3.31 -3.67 -39.44
C ALA A 730 -4.06 -3.05 -38.24
N SER A 731 -4.60 -3.87 -37.33
CA SER A 731 -5.29 -3.37 -36.12
C SER A 731 -4.31 -2.72 -35.15
N GLU A 732 -3.15 -3.33 -34.92
CA GLU A 732 -2.09 -2.79 -34.07
C GLU A 732 -1.57 -1.46 -34.63
N LYS A 733 -1.37 -1.37 -35.95
CA LYS A 733 -0.99 -0.12 -36.61
C LYS A 733 -2.02 0.98 -36.37
N SER A 734 -3.31 0.68 -36.54
CA SER A 734 -4.38 1.64 -36.24
C SER A 734 -4.42 2.03 -34.76
N ALA A 735 -4.17 1.11 -33.84
CA ALA A 735 -4.07 1.40 -32.41
C ALA A 735 -2.89 2.34 -32.08
N VAL A 736 -1.74 2.14 -32.74
CA VAL A 736 -0.59 3.07 -32.67
C VAL A 736 -0.97 4.46 -33.17
N GLU A 737 -1.62 4.55 -34.33
CA GLU A 737 -2.07 5.84 -34.87
C GLU A 737 -3.01 6.58 -33.90
N GLN A 738 -3.95 5.88 -33.27
CA GLN A 738 -4.85 6.50 -32.29
C GLN A 738 -4.09 7.09 -31.09
N ARG A 739 -3.15 6.34 -30.51
CA ARG A 739 -2.32 6.85 -29.40
C ARG A 739 -1.43 8.01 -29.82
N VAL A 740 -0.94 8.01 -31.06
CA VAL A 740 -0.18 9.13 -31.63
C VAL A 740 -1.05 10.39 -31.77
N LEU A 741 -2.29 10.25 -32.25
CA LEU A 741 -3.23 11.37 -32.36
C LEU A 741 -3.57 11.96 -30.98
N GLU A 742 -3.71 11.12 -29.96
CA GLU A 742 -3.87 11.55 -28.56
C GLU A 742 -2.65 12.31 -28.05
N MET A 743 -1.43 11.82 -28.34
CA MET A 743 -0.18 12.53 -28.00
C MET A 743 -0.10 13.89 -28.70
N GLY A 744 -0.51 13.95 -29.97
CA GLY A 744 -0.67 15.19 -30.73
C GLY A 744 -1.58 16.18 -30.03
N ARG A 745 -2.80 15.75 -29.65
CA ARG A 745 -3.77 16.57 -28.93
C ARG A 745 -3.23 17.08 -27.59
N LEU A 746 -2.55 16.22 -26.82
CA LEU A 746 -1.92 16.65 -25.57
C LEU A 746 -0.84 17.72 -25.80
N ARG A 747 0.02 17.52 -26.81
CA ARG A 747 1.17 18.40 -27.05
C ARG A 747 0.79 19.72 -27.72
N PHE A 748 -0.14 19.70 -28.66
CA PHE A 748 -0.42 20.81 -29.57
C PHE A 748 -1.85 21.35 -29.47
N GLY A 749 -2.74 20.70 -28.71
CA GLY A 749 -4.15 21.06 -28.62
C GLY A 749 -5.02 20.47 -29.74
N GLU A 750 -4.40 19.89 -30.76
CA GLU A 750 -5.07 19.28 -31.92
C GLU A 750 -4.34 18.01 -32.38
N ALA A 751 -5.01 17.20 -33.18
CA ALA A 751 -4.36 16.06 -33.82
C ALA A 751 -3.34 16.56 -34.87
N VAL A 752 -2.15 15.95 -34.90
CA VAL A 752 -1.10 16.29 -35.86
C VAL A 752 -0.76 15.09 -36.75
N PRO A 753 -0.18 15.30 -37.95
CA PRO A 753 0.20 14.21 -38.84
C PRO A 753 1.15 13.19 -38.17
N VAL A 754 0.88 11.91 -38.44
CA VAL A 754 1.78 10.79 -38.13
C VAL A 754 2.76 10.62 -39.28
N GLN A 755 4.07 10.62 -38.99
CA GLN A 755 5.11 10.36 -39.98
C GLN A 755 5.80 9.04 -39.68
N TRP A 756 5.67 8.08 -40.60
CA TRP A 756 6.27 6.75 -40.47
C TRP A 756 7.71 6.75 -41.00
N ILE A 757 8.67 6.52 -40.11
CA ILE A 757 10.10 6.49 -40.39
C ILE A 757 10.53 5.04 -40.65
N GLN A 758 11.19 4.83 -41.79
CA GLN A 758 11.60 3.50 -42.24
C GLN A 758 12.85 2.96 -41.52
N SER A 759 13.74 3.85 -41.07
CA SER A 759 15.00 3.46 -40.45
C SER A 759 15.49 4.47 -39.42
N MET A 760 16.17 3.97 -38.40
CA MET A 760 16.75 4.75 -37.30
C MET A 760 18.24 4.43 -37.15
N VAL A 761 19.07 5.45 -36.90
CA VAL A 761 20.45 5.22 -36.43
C VAL A 761 20.40 4.78 -34.95
N PRO A 762 21.03 3.65 -34.56
CA PRO A 762 21.05 3.18 -33.17
C PRO A 762 21.50 4.25 -32.19
N LEU A 763 20.88 4.32 -31.01
CA LEU A 763 21.25 5.28 -29.96
C LEU A 763 22.65 4.99 -29.41
N SER A 764 23.07 3.72 -29.44
CA SER A 764 24.44 3.30 -29.10
C SER A 764 25.50 3.93 -29.98
N ASP A 765 25.13 4.46 -31.14
CA ASP A 765 26.09 5.02 -32.12
C ASP A 765 26.05 6.55 -32.12
N ARG A 766 25.14 7.14 -31.32
CA ARG A 766 24.96 8.59 -31.18
C ARG A 766 25.73 9.16 -29.98
N PRO A 767 25.99 10.47 -29.95
CA PRO A 767 26.50 11.15 -28.77
C PRO A 767 25.53 11.03 -27.58
N HIS A 768 26.03 11.25 -26.35
CA HIS A 768 25.19 11.26 -25.16
C HIS A 768 24.07 12.31 -25.23
N GLY A 769 22.88 11.97 -24.69
CA GLY A 769 21.74 12.88 -24.60
C GLY A 769 20.77 12.84 -25.78
N PHE A 770 21.02 12.04 -26.81
CA PHE A 770 20.13 11.86 -27.96
C PHE A 770 18.97 10.88 -27.71
N ALA A 771 18.93 10.20 -26.55
CA ALA A 771 17.81 9.34 -26.17
C ALA A 771 16.46 10.08 -26.09
N VAL A 772 16.45 11.41 -26.03
CA VAL A 772 15.21 12.21 -25.96
C VAL A 772 14.59 12.46 -27.34
N LYS A 773 15.36 12.24 -28.42
CA LYS A 773 14.98 12.55 -29.80
C LYS A 773 15.46 11.43 -30.75
N PRO A 774 14.87 10.22 -30.66
CA PRO A 774 15.40 9.03 -31.32
C PRO A 774 15.30 9.08 -32.85
N LEU A 775 14.38 9.86 -33.40
CA LEU A 775 14.05 9.84 -34.84
C LEU A 775 14.43 11.11 -35.59
N ARG A 776 15.13 12.03 -34.91
CA ARG A 776 15.72 13.23 -35.52
C ARG A 776 17.21 13.06 -35.80
#